data_AF-A0A1X1YLX9-F1
#
_entry.id   AF-A0A1X1YLX9-F1
#
_cell.length_a   1.000
_cell.length_b   1.000
_cell.length_c   1.000
_cell.angle_alpha   90.00
_cell.angle_beta   90.00
_cell.angle_gamma   90.00
#
_symmetry.space_group_name_H-M   'P 1'
#
loop_
_entity.id
_entity.type
_entity.pdbx_description
1 polymer ?
#
loop_
_entity_poly.entity_id
_entity_poly.type
_entity_poly.pdbx_seq_one_letter_code
_entity_poly.pdbx_strand_id
1 'polypeptide(L)'
;MPPPVVDTADIAVAAPPPIPQAGQSGVVSRLLPVAMAGATVVMMAVAFYARSGIARSPVFVVFPLMMLISAVVSAIAGRDRWRADIDGDRTDYLDYLGGLRSTVVKTAAAQRVSLSWQHPEPDALWTLVGGERMWERRATDPDFCCVRIGTGQQPLATRLVPPQLPAENRSDPVTISALRRFLQAQQTIRDVPVALDLRTLGAMTVAGDETCARGLLRAMICQLAVMHSPARLMLVGAIDDRERAHWDWLKWLPHNQHPKTADDVGSARMVYPTLRAAEKAIAELQLEHAPQVVVVVDSGGVVGLTVVDAARNVAAGARLRVGAEQLTIDDDVVVRPDRMDQAAALACAQRMAAYRAADASRGDTPPWQQLLGIDDMATFTPTTLWHSQSRRGRLRVPIGTTTDSVPVELDIKEAAENGMGPHGLCVGATGSGKSELLRSIALGMMVRHSPEVLNLVLVDFKGGATFLGLEQCPHVAAVITNLSDEAPLVARMREALTGEMNRRQELLRAAGNLDNITAYQQARHSGVSLPTLFIIVDEFSELLSQHPDFAEVFAAIGRLGRSLGMHLLLASQRLDEGRLRGLESHLSYRICLKTLSATESRIVLGSSDAYDLPNTPGAGYLRAGTAEPIRFHGTYVSEPCGLTARRAPRRSESALVRRFSVAPVGRITLSAKGSDISDQRTVLQTVVDRLSGLGPRAHEVWLPPLGASPALDSVLRGFDTAGHLTVPIGIVDRPFEQRRTPLTVELAGSAGNVGVIGAPRSGKSTALRTLITALAATHDPSQVQFYCLDFGGGTLTSLRCLPHVGSVAGRAEPDLVGRTIAELESLLTARETGCRDRFGDDVFLVVDGWAALPTDHQEQITALAAQGLSFGVHVAVSASRWAELRPALRDQIGTRIELRLGDPADSELDRRRAQQVPEGRPGRGLSRDGQHMVIALPRAKICRHGTTTAPPIPLLPTRVDLADHELSDRIVLGLEERQLAPATVDFGRDTHLLILGDIECGKTATIRTLCREIMRTATPSQARLFIIDFRRTLLGVVEPDHLGGYAASAAALGALLPALLDMLSRRLPPPDITQTQLRERSWWSGPDIYVVVDDYDMVAGGVNPLTRVVEYLPHARDLGLHLIVARRSGGAARALFDPLLAELRDSGCMALMMSANPEDGPLIGSVRPAPLPPGRGTLITRGGGRQSVQVAWSPPP
;
A
#
# COMPACT_ATOMS: atom_id res chain seq x y z
N MET A 1 31.33 7.48 -33.23
CA MET A 1 31.31 8.39 -34.42
C MET A 1 31.28 7.57 -35.71
N PRO A 2 30.49 7.95 -36.74
CA PRO A 2 30.53 7.26 -38.04
C PRO A 2 31.88 7.48 -38.74
N PRO A 3 32.36 6.52 -39.55
CA PRO A 3 33.61 6.65 -40.28
C PRO A 3 33.55 7.84 -41.26
N PRO A 4 34.68 8.51 -41.54
CA PRO A 4 34.75 9.58 -42.54
C PRO A 4 34.29 9.06 -43.91
N VAL A 5 33.28 9.69 -44.50
CA VAL A 5 32.73 9.31 -45.80
C VAL A 5 33.67 9.77 -46.91
N VAL A 6 33.96 8.85 -47.83
CA VAL A 6 34.74 9.12 -49.05
C VAL A 6 33.79 9.06 -50.23
N ASP A 7 33.86 10.05 -51.12
CA ASP A 7 33.10 10.03 -52.37
C ASP A 7 33.69 8.96 -53.30
N THR A 8 32.86 8.06 -53.80
CA THR A 8 33.23 6.98 -54.71
C THR A 8 32.68 7.19 -56.13
N ALA A 9 32.03 8.32 -56.41
CA ALA A 9 31.46 8.60 -57.73
C ALA A 9 32.58 8.86 -58.76
N ASP A 10 32.52 8.18 -59.90
CA ASP A 10 33.51 8.33 -60.98
C ASP A 10 33.55 9.77 -61.52
N ILE A 11 34.76 10.30 -61.71
CA ILE A 11 34.99 11.62 -62.30
C ILE A 11 35.37 11.46 -63.76
N ALA A 12 34.48 11.89 -64.66
CA ALA A 12 34.77 12.00 -66.09
C ALA A 12 35.62 13.24 -66.36
N VAL A 13 36.85 13.05 -66.85
CA VAL A 13 37.75 14.16 -67.19
C VAL A 13 37.41 14.67 -68.60
N ALA A 14 37.23 15.97 -68.76
CA ALA A 14 36.87 16.58 -70.04
C ALA A 14 37.99 16.44 -71.08
N ALA A 15 37.61 16.23 -72.35
CA ALA A 15 38.56 16.24 -73.47
C ALA A 15 39.16 17.65 -73.65
N PRO A 16 40.44 17.76 -74.08
CA PRO A 16 41.04 19.05 -74.38
C PRO A 16 40.31 19.76 -75.52
N PRO A 17 40.24 21.10 -75.51
CA PRO A 17 39.54 21.87 -76.54
C PRO A 17 40.14 21.62 -77.93
N PRO A 18 39.31 21.45 -78.97
CA PRO A 18 39.80 21.27 -80.34
C PRO A 18 40.32 22.59 -80.92
N ILE A 19 41.40 22.54 -81.70
CA ILE A 19 41.97 23.73 -82.33
C ILE A 19 40.99 24.26 -83.41
N PRO A 20 40.57 25.55 -83.37
CA PRO A 20 39.72 26.13 -84.40
C PRO A 20 40.40 26.13 -85.77
N GLN A 21 39.69 25.72 -86.83
CA GLN A 21 40.23 25.74 -88.19
C GLN A 21 40.48 27.18 -88.65
N ALA A 22 41.74 27.54 -88.87
CA ALA A 22 42.11 28.75 -89.58
C ALA A 22 41.72 28.61 -91.07
N GLY A 23 40.48 29.00 -91.43
CA GLY A 23 40.12 29.24 -92.82
C GLY A 23 38.75 28.80 -93.28
N GLN A 24 37.68 29.41 -92.77
CA GLN A 24 36.44 29.61 -93.54
C GLN A 24 35.93 31.05 -93.39
N SER A 25 36.82 32.03 -93.60
CA SER A 25 36.41 33.38 -94.02
C SER A 25 36.25 33.34 -95.55
N GLY A 26 35.01 33.42 -96.05
CA GLY A 26 34.68 33.25 -97.47
C GLY A 26 35.62 33.99 -98.43
N VAL A 27 35.94 33.33 -99.55
CA VAL A 27 36.84 33.78 -100.63
C VAL A 27 36.56 35.23 -101.08
N VAL A 28 35.31 35.69 -100.93
CA VAL A 28 34.86 37.06 -101.21
C VAL A 28 35.61 38.13 -100.39
N SER A 29 36.00 37.84 -99.14
CA SER A 29 36.71 38.79 -98.26
C SER A 29 38.21 38.95 -98.60
N ARG A 30 38.80 38.02 -99.37
CA ARG A 30 40.22 38.03 -99.74
C ARG A 30 40.50 38.63 -101.13
N LEU A 31 39.49 38.71 -102.00
CA LEU A 31 39.63 39.24 -103.37
C LEU A 31 39.34 40.74 -103.50
N LEU A 32 38.57 41.32 -102.59
CA LEU A 32 38.16 42.74 -102.63
C LEU A 32 39.36 43.73 -102.66
N PRO A 33 40.46 43.53 -101.88
CA PRO A 33 41.61 44.42 -101.91
C PRO A 33 42.46 44.27 -103.18
N VAL A 34 42.55 43.06 -103.76
CA VAL A 34 43.35 42.77 -104.95
C VAL A 34 42.69 43.31 -106.22
N ALA A 35 41.36 43.22 -106.31
CA ALA A 35 40.59 43.82 -107.40
C ALA A 35 40.67 45.36 -107.40
N MET A 36 40.61 45.97 -106.20
CA MET A 36 40.75 47.42 -106.01
C MET A 36 42.17 47.93 -106.33
N ALA A 37 43.21 47.15 -106.01
CA ALA A 37 44.60 47.46 -106.38
C ALA A 37 44.85 47.33 -107.90
N GLY A 38 44.20 46.38 -108.57
CA GLY A 38 44.27 46.25 -110.03
C GLY A 38 43.63 47.43 -110.76
N ALA A 39 42.45 47.87 -110.32
CA ALA A 39 41.74 49.01 -110.91
C ALA A 39 42.53 50.34 -110.80
N THR A 40 43.28 50.52 -109.71
CA THR A 40 44.11 51.72 -109.50
C THR A 40 45.39 51.72 -110.37
N VAL A 41 46.02 50.56 -110.59
CA VAL A 41 47.18 50.45 -111.50
C VAL A 41 46.77 50.65 -112.97
N VAL A 42 45.60 50.13 -113.37
CA VAL A 42 45.05 50.34 -114.73
C VAL A 42 44.69 51.81 -114.97
N MET A 43 44.06 52.47 -114.00
CA MET A 43 43.70 53.89 -114.09
C MET A 43 44.95 54.79 -114.16
N MET A 44 46.04 54.43 -113.47
CA MET A 44 47.32 55.16 -113.51
C MET A 44 48.10 54.95 -114.82
N ALA A 45 47.98 53.77 -115.45
CA ALA A 45 48.55 53.49 -116.77
C ALA A 45 47.83 54.22 -117.91
N VAL A 46 46.49 54.33 -117.84
CA VAL A 46 45.67 55.08 -118.81
C VAL A 46 45.98 56.58 -118.75
N ALA A 47 46.22 57.14 -117.57
CA ALA A 47 46.63 58.54 -117.40
C ALA A 47 48.05 58.83 -117.96
N PHE A 48 48.93 57.83 -118.04
CA PHE A 48 50.31 57.98 -118.54
C PHE A 48 50.41 57.86 -120.07
N TYR A 49 49.53 57.08 -120.72
CA TYR A 49 49.52 56.90 -122.19
C TYR A 49 48.60 57.88 -122.93
N ALA A 50 47.57 58.43 -122.28
CA ALA A 50 46.67 59.39 -122.90
C ALA A 50 47.31 60.79 -123.00
N ARG A 51 47.80 61.14 -124.20
CA ARG A 51 48.45 62.43 -124.50
C ARG A 51 47.41 63.53 -124.79
N SER A 52 46.43 63.71 -123.91
CA SER A 52 45.43 64.78 -123.96
C SER A 52 45.53 65.67 -122.71
N GLY A 53 45.33 66.99 -122.89
CA GLY A 53 45.66 68.05 -121.93
C GLY A 53 44.82 68.13 -120.64
N ILE A 54 44.19 67.05 -120.19
CA ILE A 54 43.32 67.04 -118.99
C ILE A 54 44.06 66.47 -117.74
N ALA A 55 45.27 65.92 -117.90
CA ALA A 55 46.00 65.21 -116.84
C ALA A 55 46.85 66.08 -115.87
N ARG A 56 46.43 67.32 -115.53
CA ARG A 56 47.20 68.20 -114.60
C ARG A 56 46.42 68.74 -113.40
N SER A 57 45.43 68.00 -112.88
CA SER A 57 44.81 68.29 -111.58
C SER A 57 45.39 67.38 -110.48
N PRO A 58 45.90 67.92 -109.36
CA PRO A 58 46.48 67.13 -108.25
C PRO A 58 45.47 66.23 -107.50
N VAL A 59 44.17 66.38 -107.77
CA VAL A 59 43.09 65.61 -107.11
C VAL A 59 43.08 64.12 -107.56
N PHE A 60 43.54 63.81 -108.77
CA PHE A 60 43.49 62.43 -109.30
C PHE A 60 44.56 61.48 -108.71
N VAL A 61 45.56 61.98 -107.97
CA VAL A 61 46.65 61.18 -107.39
C VAL A 61 46.44 60.84 -105.91
N VAL A 62 45.71 61.68 -105.16
CA VAL A 62 45.58 61.54 -103.69
C VAL A 62 44.54 60.48 -103.28
N PHE A 63 43.44 60.38 -104.02
CA PHE A 63 42.33 59.47 -103.68
C PHE A 63 42.69 57.96 -103.71
N PRO A 64 43.48 57.46 -104.69
CA PRO A 64 43.95 56.07 -104.70
C PRO A 64 44.85 55.71 -103.50
N LEU A 65 45.64 56.68 -103.00
CA LEU A 65 46.66 56.44 -101.98
C LEU A 65 46.06 56.28 -100.57
N MET A 66 45.03 57.05 -100.22
CA MET A 66 44.34 56.94 -98.92
C MET A 66 43.61 55.60 -98.75
N MET A 67 43.01 55.10 -99.83
CA MET A 67 42.28 53.83 -99.82
C MET A 67 43.20 52.63 -99.58
N LEU A 68 44.44 52.69 -100.07
CA LEU A 68 45.46 51.66 -99.91
C LEU A 68 45.95 51.56 -98.45
N ILE A 69 46.08 52.70 -97.76
CA ILE A 69 46.51 52.75 -96.36
C ILE A 69 45.45 52.12 -95.43
N SER A 70 44.16 52.38 -95.67
CA SER A 70 43.07 51.84 -94.85
C SER A 70 42.93 50.31 -94.96
N ALA A 71 43.16 49.74 -96.15
CA ALA A 71 43.12 48.29 -96.37
C ALA A 71 44.26 47.53 -95.66
N VAL A 72 45.46 48.14 -95.56
CA VAL A 72 46.62 47.54 -94.89
C VAL A 72 46.41 47.46 -93.38
N VAL A 73 45.78 48.47 -92.76
CA VAL A 73 45.53 48.48 -91.30
C VAL A 73 44.56 47.36 -90.88
N SER A 74 43.49 47.12 -91.64
CA SER A 74 42.54 46.03 -91.32
C SER A 74 43.13 44.63 -91.50
N ALA A 75 44.10 44.44 -92.40
CA ALA A 75 44.74 43.14 -92.62
C ALA A 75 45.73 42.75 -91.51
N ILE A 76 46.28 43.73 -90.78
CA ILE A 76 47.25 43.51 -89.70
C ILE A 76 46.53 43.14 -88.39
N ALA A 77 45.41 43.81 -88.06
CA ALA A 77 44.68 43.57 -86.81
C ALA A 77 43.96 42.21 -86.72
N GLY A 78 43.67 41.55 -87.85
CA GLY A 78 42.99 40.25 -87.88
C GLY A 78 43.86 39.04 -87.49
N ARG A 79 45.20 39.21 -87.46
CA ARG A 79 46.15 38.12 -87.16
C ARG A 79 46.38 37.91 -85.66
N ASP A 80 46.21 38.94 -84.84
CA ASP A 80 46.48 38.88 -83.39
C ASP A 80 45.34 38.24 -82.59
N ARG A 81 44.08 38.30 -83.06
CA ARG A 81 42.95 37.59 -82.42
C ARG A 81 43.08 36.06 -82.47
N TRP A 82 43.67 35.50 -83.52
CA TRP A 82 43.79 34.06 -83.70
C TRP A 82 44.78 33.40 -82.73
N ARG A 83 45.86 34.11 -82.36
CA ARG A 83 46.82 33.63 -81.36
C ARG A 83 46.30 33.77 -79.93
N ALA A 84 45.57 34.84 -79.65
CA ALA A 84 44.97 35.08 -78.33
C ALA A 84 43.91 34.03 -77.95
N ASP A 85 43.13 33.52 -78.92
CA ASP A 85 42.09 32.50 -78.70
C ASP A 85 42.70 31.14 -78.27
N ILE A 86 43.78 30.70 -78.92
CA ILE A 86 44.43 29.41 -78.60
C ILE A 86 45.13 29.44 -77.23
N ASP A 87 45.77 30.56 -76.89
CA ASP A 87 46.43 30.71 -75.59
C ASP A 87 45.41 30.91 -74.44
N GLY A 88 44.23 31.47 -74.73
CA GLY A 88 43.07 31.51 -73.82
C GLY A 88 42.54 30.10 -73.52
N ASP A 89 42.20 29.34 -74.56
CA ASP A 89 41.70 27.95 -74.43
C ASP A 89 42.68 27.03 -73.67
N ARG A 90 43.99 27.23 -73.86
CA ARG A 90 45.04 26.52 -73.11
C ARG A 90 45.01 26.86 -71.63
N THR A 91 44.93 28.14 -71.31
CA THR A 91 44.92 28.63 -69.92
C THR A 91 43.69 28.10 -69.20
N ASP A 92 42.52 28.20 -69.82
CA ASP A 92 41.25 27.72 -69.26
C ASP A 92 41.27 26.20 -69.02
N TYR A 93 41.85 25.41 -69.93
CA TYR A 93 41.95 23.95 -69.75
C TYR A 93 42.97 23.56 -68.66
N LEU A 94 44.08 24.29 -68.55
CA LEU A 94 45.05 24.07 -67.46
C LEU A 94 44.48 24.47 -66.10
N ASP A 95 43.69 25.55 -66.04
CA ASP A 95 42.97 25.98 -64.84
C ASP A 95 41.87 24.98 -64.47
N TYR A 96 41.16 24.41 -65.45
CA TYR A 96 40.25 23.28 -65.23
C TYR A 96 40.98 22.07 -64.62
N LEU A 97 42.12 21.65 -65.17
CA LEU A 97 42.93 20.57 -64.59
C LEU A 97 43.46 20.93 -63.20
N GLY A 98 43.75 22.21 -62.94
CA GLY A 98 44.12 22.73 -61.61
C GLY A 98 42.98 22.64 -60.59
N GLY A 99 41.78 23.05 -60.98
CA GLY A 99 40.56 22.90 -60.18
C GLY A 99 40.25 21.44 -59.90
N LEU A 100 40.33 20.58 -60.93
CA LEU A 100 40.14 19.13 -60.80
C LEU A 100 41.18 18.49 -59.88
N ARG A 101 42.45 18.93 -59.96
CA ARG A 101 43.51 18.51 -59.02
C ARG A 101 43.13 18.84 -57.58
N SER A 102 42.60 20.03 -57.31
CA SER A 102 42.19 20.41 -55.95
C SER A 102 41.10 19.49 -55.40
N THR A 103 40.14 19.08 -56.25
CA THR A 103 39.10 18.12 -55.90
C THR A 103 39.68 16.73 -55.64
N VAL A 104 40.53 16.23 -56.53
CA VAL A 104 41.16 14.91 -56.36
C VAL A 104 42.06 14.86 -55.12
N VAL A 105 42.80 15.93 -54.81
CA VAL A 105 43.61 16.03 -53.59
C VAL A 105 42.73 16.01 -52.35
N LYS A 106 41.58 16.69 -52.35
CA LYS A 106 40.60 16.63 -51.25
C LYS A 106 40.04 15.22 -51.07
N THR A 107 39.66 14.55 -52.16
CA THR A 107 39.18 13.16 -52.13
C THR A 107 40.27 12.21 -51.64
N ALA A 108 41.52 12.37 -52.10
CA ALA A 108 42.65 11.57 -51.66
C ALA A 108 42.96 11.77 -50.18
N ALA A 109 42.86 13.01 -49.67
CA ALA A 109 43.00 13.30 -48.25
C ALA A 109 41.86 12.67 -47.43
N ALA A 110 40.61 12.77 -47.89
CA ALA A 110 39.46 12.12 -47.26
C ALA A 110 39.61 10.59 -47.23
N GLN A 111 40.06 9.98 -48.33
CA GLN A 111 40.36 8.55 -48.41
C GLN A 111 41.46 8.15 -47.43
N ARG A 112 42.56 8.92 -47.34
CA ARG A 112 43.63 8.66 -46.37
C ARG A 112 43.12 8.72 -44.94
N VAL A 113 42.32 9.73 -44.60
CA VAL A 113 41.73 9.87 -43.26
C VAL A 113 40.75 8.73 -42.96
N SER A 114 39.92 8.33 -43.92
CA SER A 114 38.99 7.21 -43.77
C SER A 114 39.73 5.88 -43.57
N LEU A 115 40.74 5.59 -44.40
CA LEU A 115 41.57 4.39 -44.26
C LEU A 115 42.38 4.37 -42.96
N SER A 116 42.93 5.52 -42.53
CA SER A 116 43.66 5.62 -41.27
C SER A 116 42.74 5.54 -40.05
N TRP A 117 41.49 5.97 -40.20
CA TRP A 117 40.45 5.75 -39.20
C TRP A 117 40.13 4.26 -39.09
N GLN A 118 39.83 3.59 -40.20
CA GLN A 118 39.50 2.15 -40.23
C GLN A 118 40.68 1.27 -39.78
N HIS A 119 41.89 1.61 -40.21
CA HIS A 119 43.13 0.89 -39.94
C HIS A 119 44.16 1.82 -39.26
N PRO A 120 43.99 2.09 -37.95
CA PRO A 120 44.85 2.99 -37.19
C PRO A 120 46.29 2.49 -37.15
N GLU A 121 47.23 3.42 -36.94
CA GLU A 121 48.65 3.10 -36.77
C GLU A 121 48.88 2.27 -35.51
N PRO A 122 49.83 1.31 -35.53
CA PRO A 122 50.11 0.44 -34.38
C PRO A 122 50.37 1.21 -33.07
N ASP A 123 51.09 2.32 -33.13
CA ASP A 123 51.43 3.14 -31.97
C ASP A 123 50.24 3.90 -31.39
N ALA A 124 49.12 4.00 -32.11
CA ALA A 124 47.88 4.62 -31.63
C ALA A 124 46.90 3.60 -31.00
N LEU A 125 47.15 2.30 -31.14
CA LEU A 125 46.20 1.27 -30.69
C LEU A 125 45.92 1.32 -29.19
N TRP A 126 46.94 1.61 -28.37
CA TRP A 126 46.78 1.68 -26.91
C TRP A 126 45.92 2.86 -26.45
N THR A 127 45.75 3.93 -27.26
CA THR A 127 44.88 5.06 -26.93
C THR A 127 43.40 4.77 -27.21
N LEU A 128 43.11 3.76 -28.04
CA LEU A 128 41.74 3.33 -28.34
C LEU A 128 41.16 2.44 -27.25
N VAL A 129 42.02 1.81 -26.44
CA VAL A 129 41.61 0.92 -25.35
C VAL A 129 40.82 1.73 -24.30
N GLY A 130 39.59 1.30 -24.03
CA GLY A 130 38.66 1.96 -23.10
C GLY A 130 37.80 3.07 -23.72
N GLY A 131 38.05 3.45 -24.98
CA GLY A 131 37.21 4.37 -25.74
C GLY A 131 36.08 3.67 -26.50
N GLU A 132 35.23 4.45 -27.18
CA GLU A 132 34.09 3.95 -27.96
C GLU A 132 34.49 3.02 -29.13
N ARG A 133 35.74 3.12 -29.59
CA ARG A 133 36.26 2.34 -30.72
C ARG A 133 36.83 0.98 -30.34
N MET A 134 36.96 0.72 -29.04
CA MET A 134 37.37 -0.59 -28.57
C MET A 134 36.25 -1.60 -28.86
N TRP A 135 36.59 -2.70 -29.53
CA TRP A 135 35.66 -3.77 -29.91
C TRP A 135 34.50 -3.33 -30.81
N GLU A 136 34.71 -2.30 -31.63
CA GLU A 136 33.67 -1.76 -32.51
C GLU A 136 33.25 -2.70 -33.65
N ARG A 137 34.14 -3.63 -34.08
CA ARG A 137 33.89 -4.50 -35.24
C ARG A 137 33.05 -5.73 -34.90
N ARG A 138 32.00 -5.95 -35.68
CA ARG A 138 31.08 -7.09 -35.56
C ARG A 138 31.42 -8.16 -36.59
N ALA A 139 31.03 -9.41 -36.32
CA ALA A 139 31.30 -10.55 -37.21
C ALA A 139 30.68 -10.40 -38.62
N THR A 140 29.60 -9.63 -38.73
CA THR A 140 28.91 -9.31 -40.00
C THR A 140 29.57 -8.20 -40.79
N ASP A 141 30.50 -7.46 -40.20
CA ASP A 141 31.09 -6.30 -40.85
C ASP A 141 32.12 -6.75 -41.90
N PRO A 142 32.21 -6.05 -43.04
CA PRO A 142 33.13 -6.42 -44.11
C PRO A 142 34.60 -6.30 -43.69
N ASP A 143 34.92 -5.46 -42.69
CA ASP A 143 36.26 -5.25 -42.14
C ASP A 143 36.59 -6.17 -40.95
N PHE A 144 35.71 -7.12 -40.60
CA PHE A 144 35.97 -8.12 -39.57
C PHE A 144 37.17 -8.99 -39.96
N CYS A 145 38.16 -9.09 -39.07
CA CYS A 145 39.47 -9.75 -39.32
C CYS A 145 40.33 -9.13 -40.44
N CYS A 146 40.05 -7.90 -40.89
CA CYS A 146 40.93 -7.16 -41.78
C CYS A 146 42.03 -6.43 -40.99
N VAL A 147 43.30 -6.81 -41.19
CA VAL A 147 44.43 -6.35 -40.38
C VAL A 147 45.43 -5.57 -41.23
N ARG A 148 45.89 -4.44 -40.70
CA ARG A 148 46.91 -3.60 -41.33
C ARG A 148 48.27 -4.26 -41.22
N ILE A 149 49.00 -4.30 -42.33
CA ILE A 149 50.35 -4.87 -42.41
C ILE A 149 51.44 -3.82 -42.68
N GLY A 150 51.04 -2.61 -43.07
CA GLY A 150 51.96 -1.54 -43.41
C GLY A 150 51.31 -0.39 -44.17
N THR A 151 52.15 0.51 -44.67
CA THR A 151 51.73 1.62 -45.56
C THR A 151 52.27 1.42 -46.97
N GLY A 152 51.41 1.59 -47.98
CA GLY A 152 51.73 1.34 -49.38
C GLY A 152 50.97 2.26 -50.33
N GLN A 153 50.91 1.86 -51.60
CA GLN A 153 50.15 2.57 -52.63
C GLN A 153 48.81 1.88 -52.88
N GLN A 154 47.72 2.65 -52.98
CA GLN A 154 46.39 2.15 -53.37
C GLN A 154 45.79 3.02 -54.47
N PRO A 155 44.90 2.47 -55.30
CA PRO A 155 44.13 3.27 -56.26
C PRO A 155 43.24 4.29 -55.53
N LEU A 156 43.04 5.44 -56.16
CA LEU A 156 42.04 6.44 -55.72
C LEU A 156 40.64 5.82 -55.76
N ALA A 157 39.86 6.00 -54.70
CA ALA A 157 38.51 5.46 -54.57
C ALA A 157 37.56 5.98 -55.66
N THR A 158 37.74 7.24 -56.05
CA THR A 158 37.11 7.83 -57.23
C THR A 158 37.91 7.49 -58.48
N ARG A 159 37.33 6.73 -59.40
CA ARG A 159 38.00 6.43 -60.67
C ARG A 159 38.02 7.67 -61.57
N LEU A 160 39.19 8.04 -62.06
CA LEU A 160 39.35 9.05 -63.11
C LEU A 160 39.12 8.39 -64.47
N VAL A 161 37.98 8.68 -65.10
CA VAL A 161 37.63 8.14 -66.41
C VAL A 161 38.29 9.01 -67.50
N PRO A 162 39.23 8.45 -68.29
CA PRO A 162 39.89 9.21 -69.35
C PRO A 162 38.91 9.55 -70.48
N PRO A 163 38.97 10.76 -71.07
CA PRO A 163 38.13 11.13 -72.21
C PRO A 163 38.53 10.38 -73.48
N GLN A 164 37.59 10.23 -74.41
CA GLN A 164 37.89 9.85 -75.79
C GLN A 164 38.61 11.03 -76.48
N LEU A 165 39.85 10.83 -76.89
CA LEU A 165 40.66 11.88 -77.51
C LEU A 165 40.27 12.10 -78.99
N PRO A 166 40.16 13.35 -79.47
CA PRO A 166 40.04 13.65 -80.91
C PRO A 166 41.29 13.17 -81.69
N ALA A 167 41.15 12.94 -83.01
CA ALA A 167 42.26 12.55 -83.88
C ALA A 167 43.50 13.47 -83.69
N GLU A 168 44.70 12.89 -83.69
CA GLU A 168 45.97 13.55 -83.27
C GLU A 168 46.24 14.91 -83.93
N ASN A 169 45.70 15.14 -85.13
CA ASN A 169 45.86 16.40 -85.88
C ASN A 169 44.93 17.54 -85.42
N ARG A 170 44.07 17.34 -84.41
CA ARG A 170 43.04 18.32 -83.98
C ARG A 170 43.21 18.84 -82.55
N SER A 171 44.24 18.39 -81.84
CA SER A 171 44.40 18.64 -80.41
C SER A 171 45.77 19.26 -80.12
N ASP A 172 45.82 20.17 -79.14
CA ASP A 172 47.06 20.81 -78.73
C ASP A 172 47.99 19.82 -77.96
N PRO A 173 49.25 19.64 -78.38
CA PRO A 173 50.17 18.71 -77.71
C PRO A 173 50.44 19.05 -76.24
N VAL A 174 50.35 20.33 -75.85
CA VAL A 174 50.59 20.76 -74.46
C VAL A 174 49.47 20.29 -73.54
N THR A 175 48.21 20.48 -73.92
CA THR A 175 47.04 20.05 -73.13
C THR A 175 46.92 18.53 -73.05
N ILE A 176 47.25 17.80 -74.12
CA ILE A 176 47.31 16.32 -74.10
C ILE A 176 48.40 15.81 -73.14
N SER A 177 49.60 16.40 -73.20
CA SER A 177 50.71 16.03 -72.31
C SER A 177 50.39 16.33 -70.84
N ALA A 178 49.71 17.45 -70.57
CA ALA A 178 49.24 17.81 -69.24
C ALA A 178 48.17 16.82 -68.73
N LEU A 179 47.20 16.44 -69.57
CA LEU A 179 46.17 15.46 -69.24
C LEU A 179 46.76 14.08 -68.91
N ARG A 180 47.69 13.56 -69.74
CA ARG A 180 48.34 12.25 -69.48
C ARG A 180 49.12 12.25 -68.17
N ARG A 181 49.90 13.32 -67.91
CA ARG A 181 50.63 13.49 -66.63
C ARG A 181 49.69 13.60 -65.44
N PHE A 182 48.56 14.30 -65.59
CA PHE A 182 47.53 14.40 -64.55
C PHE A 182 46.94 13.03 -64.20
N LEU A 183 46.49 12.26 -65.20
CA LEU A 183 45.93 10.93 -64.99
C LEU A 183 46.93 9.98 -64.32
N GLN A 184 48.18 9.94 -64.80
CA GLN A 184 49.21 9.09 -64.18
C GLN A 184 49.54 9.48 -62.74
N ALA A 185 49.61 10.78 -62.44
CA ALA A 185 49.98 11.26 -61.10
C ALA A 185 48.84 11.14 -60.07
N GLN A 186 47.58 11.17 -60.50
CA GLN A 186 46.41 11.25 -59.61
C GLN A 186 45.61 9.94 -59.51
N GLN A 187 46.01 8.89 -60.22
CA GLN A 187 45.34 7.57 -60.17
C GLN A 187 45.61 6.77 -58.88
N THR A 188 46.71 7.05 -58.18
CA THR A 188 47.11 6.32 -56.98
C THR A 188 47.44 7.26 -55.82
N ILE A 189 47.14 6.82 -54.60
CA ILE A 189 47.50 7.49 -53.36
C ILE A 189 48.66 6.72 -52.71
N ARG A 190 49.67 7.45 -52.28
CA ARG A 190 50.83 6.91 -51.55
C ARG A 190 50.64 7.04 -50.04
N ASP A 191 51.38 6.25 -49.28
CA ASP A 191 51.41 6.28 -47.80
C ASP A 191 50.02 6.11 -47.18
N VAL A 192 49.28 5.09 -47.65
CA VAL A 192 47.99 4.70 -47.09
C VAL A 192 48.06 3.30 -46.48
N PRO A 193 47.27 3.02 -45.44
CA PRO A 193 47.22 1.70 -44.80
C PRO A 193 46.86 0.60 -45.81
N VAL A 194 47.69 -0.45 -45.88
CA VAL A 194 47.38 -1.68 -46.60
C VAL A 194 46.96 -2.72 -45.59
N ALA A 195 45.76 -3.28 -45.78
CA ALA A 195 45.19 -4.31 -44.92
C ALA A 195 45.00 -5.62 -45.67
N LEU A 196 45.14 -6.73 -44.95
CA LEU A 196 44.86 -8.08 -45.41
C LEU A 196 43.61 -8.61 -44.71
N ASP A 197 42.72 -9.23 -45.48
CA ASP A 197 41.60 -9.97 -44.93
C ASP A 197 42.07 -11.39 -44.56
N LEU A 198 42.18 -11.67 -43.27
CA LEU A 198 42.65 -12.96 -42.79
C LEU A 198 41.64 -14.10 -43.04
N ARG A 199 40.35 -13.80 -43.26
CA ARG A 199 39.32 -14.82 -43.54
C ARG A 199 39.47 -15.41 -44.94
N THR A 200 39.79 -14.56 -45.92
CA THR A 200 39.96 -15.00 -47.32
C THR A 200 41.29 -15.74 -47.52
N LEU A 201 42.34 -15.33 -46.82
CA LEU A 201 43.67 -15.94 -46.92
C LEU A 201 43.78 -17.27 -46.18
N GLY A 202 43.08 -17.44 -45.05
CA GLY A 202 43.07 -18.67 -44.24
C GLY A 202 44.36 -18.93 -43.46
N ALA A 203 45.53 -18.88 -44.10
CA ALA A 203 46.84 -19.01 -43.46
C ALA A 203 47.85 -18.02 -44.04
N MET A 204 48.78 -17.57 -43.21
CA MET A 204 49.82 -16.62 -43.61
C MET A 204 51.13 -16.95 -42.89
N THR A 205 52.20 -17.09 -43.68
CA THR A 205 53.55 -17.28 -43.15
C THR A 205 54.39 -16.03 -43.39
N VAL A 206 55.17 -15.64 -42.39
CA VAL A 206 56.01 -14.45 -42.41
C VAL A 206 57.48 -14.91 -42.40
N ALA A 207 58.11 -14.89 -43.57
CA ALA A 207 59.52 -15.18 -43.75
C ALA A 207 60.36 -13.89 -43.66
N GLY A 208 61.62 -13.98 -43.24
CA GLY A 208 62.52 -12.82 -43.15
C GLY A 208 63.33 -12.82 -41.86
N ASP A 209 63.78 -11.64 -41.44
CA ASP A 209 64.40 -11.46 -40.14
C ASP A 209 63.37 -11.70 -39.01
N GLU A 210 63.72 -12.57 -38.06
CA GLU A 210 62.80 -13.01 -37.00
C GLU A 210 62.32 -11.82 -36.13
N THR A 211 63.19 -10.84 -35.89
CA THR A 211 62.82 -9.68 -35.08
C THR A 211 61.80 -8.79 -35.79
N CYS A 212 61.97 -8.60 -37.10
CA CYS A 212 61.03 -7.87 -37.95
C CYS A 212 59.70 -8.63 -38.11
N ALA A 213 59.74 -9.94 -38.30
CA ALA A 213 58.55 -10.79 -38.40
C ALA A 213 57.71 -10.76 -37.12
N ARG A 214 58.35 -10.95 -35.95
CA ARG A 214 57.67 -10.83 -34.64
C ARG A 214 57.12 -9.42 -34.40
N GLY A 215 57.84 -8.39 -34.84
CA GLY A 215 57.40 -6.99 -34.75
C GLY A 215 56.12 -6.72 -35.53
N LEU A 216 56.00 -7.26 -36.74
CA LEU A 216 54.78 -7.19 -37.54
C LEU A 216 53.63 -7.95 -36.88
N LEU A 217 53.88 -9.18 -36.42
CA LEU A 217 52.84 -9.98 -35.77
C LEU A 217 52.30 -9.34 -34.49
N ARG A 218 53.14 -8.71 -33.66
CA ARG A 218 52.68 -7.98 -32.46
C ARG A 218 51.72 -6.83 -32.82
N ALA A 219 52.03 -6.07 -33.87
CA ALA A 219 51.16 -5.00 -34.37
C ALA A 219 49.80 -5.57 -34.84
N MET A 220 49.83 -6.65 -35.62
CA MET A 220 48.64 -7.34 -36.10
C MET A 220 47.75 -7.87 -34.96
N ILE A 221 48.36 -8.51 -33.96
CA ILE A 221 47.65 -9.10 -32.81
C ILE A 221 47.02 -8.00 -31.95
N CYS A 222 47.74 -6.92 -31.65
CA CYS A 222 47.18 -5.81 -30.89
C CYS A 222 46.03 -5.15 -31.65
N GLN A 223 46.14 -4.99 -32.98
CA GLN A 223 45.04 -4.46 -33.79
C GLN A 223 43.81 -5.37 -33.74
N LEU A 224 43.98 -6.70 -33.89
CA LEU A 224 42.89 -7.65 -33.77
C LEU A 224 42.23 -7.58 -32.39
N ALA A 225 43.02 -7.54 -31.32
CA ALA A 225 42.53 -7.55 -29.96
C ALA A 225 41.79 -6.25 -29.58
N VAL A 226 42.28 -5.09 -30.02
CA VAL A 226 41.64 -3.79 -29.76
C VAL A 226 40.33 -3.64 -30.53
N MET A 227 40.27 -4.10 -31.78
CA MET A 227 39.12 -3.86 -32.66
C MET A 227 37.99 -4.88 -32.51
N HIS A 228 38.25 -6.07 -31.94
CA HIS A 228 37.26 -7.16 -31.85
C HIS A 228 37.05 -7.61 -30.40
N SER A 229 35.81 -7.93 -30.01
CA SER A 229 35.51 -8.46 -28.68
C SER A 229 36.09 -9.87 -28.46
N PRO A 230 36.61 -10.20 -27.26
CA PRO A 230 37.09 -11.54 -26.91
C PRO A 230 35.97 -12.61 -26.93
N ALA A 231 34.69 -12.21 -26.92
CA ALA A 231 33.57 -13.12 -27.11
C ALA A 231 33.39 -13.57 -28.58
N ARG A 232 33.99 -12.85 -29.54
CA ARG A 232 33.82 -13.07 -30.98
C ARG A 232 35.12 -13.49 -31.67
N LEU A 233 36.28 -13.09 -31.13
CA LEU A 233 37.60 -13.45 -31.63
C LEU A 233 38.47 -13.97 -30.48
N MET A 234 39.10 -15.13 -30.66
CA MET A 234 40.03 -15.72 -29.70
C MET A 234 41.44 -15.79 -30.29
N LEU A 235 42.44 -15.48 -29.46
CA LEU A 235 43.86 -15.51 -29.83
C LEU A 235 44.54 -16.67 -29.12
N VAL A 236 45.05 -17.63 -29.90
CA VAL A 236 45.71 -18.83 -29.39
C VAL A 236 47.17 -18.83 -29.83
N GLY A 237 48.10 -19.13 -28.93
CA GLY A 237 49.52 -19.23 -29.26
C GLY A 237 49.97 -20.67 -29.44
N ALA A 238 50.62 -20.98 -30.56
CA ALA A 238 51.39 -22.19 -30.80
C ALA A 238 52.88 -21.81 -30.85
N ILE A 239 53.52 -21.75 -29.69
CA ILE A 239 54.83 -21.11 -29.49
C ILE A 239 55.78 -22.12 -28.84
N ASP A 240 56.94 -22.34 -29.47
CA ASP A 240 57.99 -23.20 -28.92
C ASP A 240 58.54 -22.66 -27.59
N ASP A 241 59.01 -23.54 -26.71
CA ASP A 241 59.46 -23.21 -25.36
C ASP A 241 60.59 -22.17 -25.34
N ARG A 242 61.43 -22.16 -26.38
CA ARG A 242 62.54 -21.20 -26.56
C ARG A 242 62.04 -19.77 -26.84
N GLU A 243 60.94 -19.64 -27.57
CA GLU A 243 60.44 -18.34 -28.04
C GLU A 243 59.36 -17.73 -27.13
N ARG A 244 58.91 -18.47 -26.10
CA ARG A 244 57.87 -18.02 -25.14
C ARG A 244 58.15 -16.65 -24.52
N ALA A 245 59.41 -16.29 -24.28
CA ALA A 245 59.78 -15.03 -23.66
C ALA A 245 59.34 -13.81 -24.50
N HIS A 246 59.30 -13.94 -25.83
CA HIS A 246 58.86 -12.88 -26.74
C HIS A 246 57.33 -12.69 -26.76
N TRP A 247 56.59 -13.69 -26.27
CA TRP A 247 55.13 -13.77 -26.32
C TRP A 247 54.47 -13.78 -24.94
N ASP A 248 55.24 -13.64 -23.85
CA ASP A 248 54.71 -13.67 -22.47
C ASP A 248 53.67 -12.59 -22.18
N TRP A 249 53.63 -11.52 -22.98
CA TRP A 249 52.64 -10.45 -22.88
C TRP A 249 51.21 -10.88 -23.28
N LEU A 250 51.06 -11.97 -24.06
CA LEU A 250 49.74 -12.51 -24.46
C LEU A 250 48.85 -12.86 -23.26
N LYS A 251 49.44 -13.22 -22.12
CA LYS A 251 48.71 -13.54 -20.88
C LYS A 251 47.79 -12.42 -20.37
N TRP A 252 48.06 -11.19 -20.77
CA TRP A 252 47.26 -10.02 -20.38
C TRP A 252 46.07 -9.79 -21.31
N LEU A 253 46.09 -10.34 -22.52
CA LEU A 253 44.97 -10.18 -23.45
C LEU A 253 43.76 -11.00 -22.98
N PRO A 254 42.56 -10.39 -22.87
CA PRO A 254 41.32 -11.11 -22.61
C PRO A 254 41.07 -12.22 -23.64
N HIS A 255 41.49 -12.00 -24.89
CA HIS A 255 41.36 -12.92 -26.02
C HIS A 255 42.19 -14.22 -25.89
N ASN A 256 43.20 -14.24 -25.00
CA ASN A 256 44.04 -15.41 -24.74
C ASN A 256 43.60 -16.22 -23.50
N GLN A 257 42.48 -15.85 -22.88
CA GLN A 257 41.92 -16.54 -21.72
C GLN A 257 41.01 -17.70 -22.14
N HIS A 258 41.20 -18.88 -21.55
CA HIS A 258 40.38 -20.04 -21.84
C HIS A 258 38.98 -19.92 -21.19
N PRO A 259 37.88 -20.14 -21.93
CA PRO A 259 36.52 -19.87 -21.44
C PRO A 259 36.02 -20.88 -20.40
N LYS A 260 36.53 -22.12 -20.43
CA LYS A 260 36.05 -23.24 -19.59
C LYS A 260 37.03 -23.73 -18.54
N THR A 261 38.27 -23.27 -18.52
CA THR A 261 39.32 -23.82 -17.63
C THR A 261 40.05 -22.70 -16.92
N ALA A 262 40.48 -23.00 -15.70
CA ALA A 262 41.20 -22.10 -14.83
C ALA A 262 42.38 -22.85 -14.19
N ASP A 263 43.48 -22.16 -13.96
CA ASP A 263 44.62 -22.63 -13.18
C ASP A 263 44.67 -21.89 -11.81
N ASP A 264 45.71 -22.11 -11.01
CA ASP A 264 45.81 -21.55 -9.65
C ASP A 264 45.82 -20.00 -9.63
N VAL A 265 46.01 -19.34 -10.79
CA VAL A 265 46.15 -17.88 -10.91
C VAL A 265 45.05 -17.24 -11.78
N GLY A 266 44.01 -17.98 -12.17
CA GLY A 266 42.85 -17.45 -12.88
C GLY A 266 42.49 -18.27 -14.12
N SER A 267 41.96 -17.62 -15.17
CA SER A 267 41.70 -18.31 -16.44
C SER A 267 43.01 -18.87 -17.03
N ALA A 268 42.94 -20.10 -17.52
CA ALA A 268 44.10 -20.74 -18.15
C ALA A 268 44.46 -19.99 -19.44
N ARG A 269 45.76 -19.72 -19.66
CA ARG A 269 46.25 -19.06 -20.87
C ARG A 269 46.26 -20.06 -22.04
N MET A 270 45.80 -19.63 -23.21
CA MET A 270 45.74 -20.47 -24.42
C MET A 270 47.05 -20.38 -25.20
N VAL A 271 48.15 -20.80 -24.57
CA VAL A 271 49.48 -20.89 -25.20
C VAL A 271 49.97 -22.33 -25.09
N TYR A 272 50.25 -22.96 -26.23
CA TYR A 272 50.60 -24.36 -26.38
C TYR A 272 51.96 -24.51 -27.06
N PRO A 273 52.73 -25.57 -26.76
CA PRO A 273 54.09 -25.75 -27.30
C PRO A 273 54.14 -26.10 -28.80
N THR A 274 53.04 -26.63 -29.37
CA THR A 274 52.99 -27.04 -30.78
C THR A 274 51.63 -26.68 -31.39
N LEU A 275 51.61 -26.48 -32.71
CA LEU A 275 50.38 -26.22 -33.46
C LEU A 275 49.34 -27.35 -33.25
N ARG A 276 49.79 -28.61 -33.28
CA ARG A 276 48.92 -29.78 -33.06
C ARG A 276 48.28 -29.79 -31.66
N ALA A 277 49.00 -29.33 -30.64
CA ALA A 277 48.46 -29.21 -29.29
C ALA A 277 47.41 -28.08 -29.20
N ALA A 278 47.65 -26.96 -29.88
CA ALA A 278 46.68 -25.87 -29.99
C ALA A 278 45.40 -26.31 -30.72
N GLU A 279 45.53 -26.98 -31.86
CA GLU A 279 44.38 -27.51 -32.63
C GLU A 279 43.54 -28.49 -31.81
N LYS A 280 44.18 -29.37 -31.05
CA LYS A 280 43.49 -30.31 -30.16
C LYS A 280 42.71 -29.57 -29.08
N ALA A 281 43.32 -28.58 -28.42
CA ALA A 281 42.64 -27.81 -27.38
C ALA A 281 41.48 -26.97 -27.94
N ILE A 282 41.63 -26.41 -29.16
CA ILE A 282 40.57 -25.68 -29.85
C ILE A 282 39.40 -26.62 -30.19
N ALA A 283 39.69 -27.83 -30.67
CA ALA A 283 38.67 -28.83 -30.99
C ALA A 283 37.80 -29.24 -29.78
N GLU A 284 38.38 -29.23 -28.58
CA GLU A 284 37.70 -29.58 -27.32
C GLU A 284 36.75 -28.47 -26.80
N LEU A 285 36.82 -27.25 -27.37
CA LEU A 285 36.09 -26.10 -26.83
C LEU A 285 34.56 -26.17 -26.97
N GLN A 286 33.98 -26.98 -27.88
CA GLN A 286 32.52 -27.20 -28.08
C GLN A 286 31.65 -26.00 -27.64
N LEU A 287 31.70 -24.90 -28.41
CA LEU A 287 30.94 -23.67 -28.17
C LEU A 287 29.75 -23.60 -29.14
N GLU A 288 28.55 -23.27 -28.63
CA GLU A 288 27.31 -23.17 -29.44
C GLU A 288 27.36 -22.05 -30.50
N HIS A 289 28.12 -20.98 -30.23
CA HIS A 289 28.45 -19.93 -31.19
C HIS A 289 29.99 -19.83 -31.24
N ALA A 290 30.61 -20.45 -32.24
CA ALA A 290 32.06 -20.53 -32.33
C ALA A 290 32.65 -19.13 -32.63
N PRO A 291 33.45 -18.53 -31.72
CA PRO A 291 34.23 -17.34 -32.04
C PRO A 291 35.28 -17.68 -33.12
N GLN A 292 35.67 -16.67 -33.90
CA GLN A 292 36.78 -16.82 -34.85
C GLN A 292 38.07 -17.05 -34.06
N VAL A 293 38.78 -18.14 -34.36
CA VAL A 293 40.05 -18.45 -33.68
C VAL A 293 41.21 -18.10 -34.60
N VAL A 294 42.10 -17.24 -34.10
CA VAL A 294 43.35 -16.87 -34.76
C VAL A 294 44.50 -17.48 -33.96
N VAL A 295 45.29 -18.33 -34.62
CA VAL A 295 46.44 -19.02 -34.05
C VAL A 295 47.72 -18.31 -34.47
N VAL A 296 48.50 -17.87 -33.49
CA VAL A 296 49.85 -17.31 -33.67
C VAL A 296 50.83 -18.47 -33.64
N VAL A 297 51.62 -18.64 -34.70
CA VAL A 297 52.60 -19.72 -34.82
C VAL A 297 54.01 -19.13 -34.76
N ASP A 298 54.81 -19.60 -33.80
CA ASP A 298 56.25 -19.32 -33.70
C ASP A 298 56.93 -20.62 -33.25
N SER A 299 57.14 -21.53 -34.21
CA SER A 299 57.67 -22.87 -33.94
C SER A 299 58.56 -23.35 -35.08
N GLY A 300 59.77 -23.83 -34.78
CA GLY A 300 60.67 -24.44 -35.77
C GLY A 300 61.18 -23.47 -36.85
N GLY A 301 61.35 -22.18 -36.53
CA GLY A 301 61.80 -21.15 -37.47
C GLY A 301 60.70 -20.62 -38.42
N VAL A 302 59.46 -21.06 -38.25
CA VAL A 302 58.29 -20.55 -38.97
C VAL A 302 57.53 -19.59 -38.06
N VAL A 303 57.44 -18.33 -38.48
CA VAL A 303 56.68 -17.27 -37.81
C VAL A 303 55.46 -16.95 -38.67
N GLY A 304 54.25 -16.96 -38.12
CA GLY A 304 53.03 -16.74 -38.92
C GLY A 304 51.73 -16.64 -38.14
N LEU A 305 50.64 -16.40 -38.88
CA LEU A 305 49.26 -16.41 -38.38
C LEU A 305 48.44 -17.41 -39.18
N THR A 306 47.63 -18.22 -38.49
CA THR A 306 46.70 -19.15 -39.12
C THR A 306 45.31 -18.92 -38.55
N VAL A 307 44.34 -18.74 -39.44
CA VAL A 307 42.93 -18.63 -39.06
C VAL A 307 42.31 -20.03 -39.14
N VAL A 308 41.72 -20.47 -38.04
CA VAL A 308 41.05 -21.78 -37.99
C VAL A 308 39.55 -21.53 -38.07
N ASP A 309 38.94 -21.90 -39.21
CA ASP A 309 37.49 -21.93 -39.37
C ASP A 309 36.93 -23.30 -38.90
N ALA A 310 35.67 -23.31 -38.47
CA ALA A 310 34.94 -24.48 -37.96
C ALA A 310 34.91 -25.67 -38.94
N ALA A 311 35.23 -25.46 -40.23
CA ALA A 311 35.28 -26.47 -41.29
C ALA A 311 36.66 -27.11 -41.56
N ARG A 312 37.72 -26.80 -40.78
CA ARG A 312 39.02 -27.52 -40.77
C ARG A 312 39.68 -27.82 -42.12
N ASN A 313 39.85 -26.84 -43.00
CA ASN A 313 40.80 -26.95 -44.12
C ASN A 313 41.80 -25.80 -44.10
N VAL A 314 43.08 -26.11 -43.95
CA VAL A 314 44.19 -25.16 -44.13
C VAL A 314 44.36 -24.95 -45.63
N ALA A 315 43.80 -23.87 -46.17
CA ALA A 315 44.01 -23.48 -47.55
C ALA A 315 45.45 -22.98 -47.78
N ALA A 316 45.90 -22.98 -49.04
CA ALA A 316 47.22 -22.50 -49.44
C ALA A 316 47.42 -21.05 -48.98
N GLY A 317 48.33 -20.84 -48.01
CA GLY A 317 48.54 -19.56 -47.36
C GLY A 317 49.48 -18.62 -48.11
N ALA A 318 49.21 -17.32 -48.04
CA ALA A 318 50.08 -16.28 -48.59
C ALA A 318 51.43 -16.25 -47.85
N ARG A 319 52.51 -15.98 -48.59
CA ARG A 319 53.86 -15.81 -48.03
C ARG A 319 54.21 -14.34 -47.99
N LEU A 320 54.32 -13.81 -46.78
CA LEU A 320 54.89 -12.50 -46.54
C LEU A 320 56.40 -12.62 -46.35
N ARG A 321 57.19 -11.79 -47.04
CA ARG A 321 58.61 -11.64 -46.75
C ARG A 321 58.88 -10.26 -46.17
N VAL A 322 59.33 -10.19 -44.93
CA VAL A 322 59.60 -8.95 -44.21
C VAL A 322 61.09 -8.64 -44.21
N GLY A 323 61.47 -7.50 -44.78
CA GLY A 323 62.79 -6.89 -44.67
C GLY A 323 62.79 -5.65 -43.75
N ALA A 324 63.95 -4.98 -43.68
CA ALA A 324 64.15 -3.80 -42.84
C ALA A 324 63.23 -2.62 -43.22
N GLU A 325 62.97 -2.40 -44.51
CA GLU A 325 62.16 -1.29 -45.01
C GLU A 325 61.03 -1.70 -45.95
N GLN A 326 60.99 -2.97 -46.37
CA GLN A 326 60.09 -3.47 -47.40
C GLN A 326 59.45 -4.79 -46.97
N LEU A 327 58.17 -4.94 -47.25
CA LEU A 327 57.36 -6.15 -47.12
C LEU A 327 56.94 -6.56 -48.53
N THR A 328 57.18 -7.81 -48.92
CA THR A 328 56.60 -8.40 -50.14
C THR A 328 55.51 -9.41 -49.84
N ILE A 329 54.43 -9.36 -50.62
CA ILE A 329 53.31 -10.32 -50.59
C ILE A 329 53.36 -11.09 -51.90
N ASP A 330 53.59 -12.41 -51.83
CA ASP A 330 53.67 -13.30 -53.00
C ASP A 330 54.49 -12.70 -54.17
N ASP A 331 55.63 -12.10 -53.82
CA ASP A 331 56.63 -11.46 -54.70
C ASP A 331 56.24 -10.17 -55.47
N ASP A 332 54.99 -9.67 -55.38
CA ASP A 332 54.51 -8.56 -56.22
C ASP A 332 54.33 -7.19 -55.51
N VAL A 333 54.05 -7.17 -54.20
CA VAL A 333 53.60 -5.93 -53.51
C VAL A 333 54.65 -5.40 -52.53
N VAL A 334 55.28 -4.25 -52.79
CA VAL A 334 56.23 -3.61 -51.86
C VAL A 334 55.51 -2.61 -50.94
N VAL A 335 55.32 -2.96 -49.67
CA VAL A 335 54.73 -2.11 -48.61
C VAL A 335 55.79 -1.79 -47.55
N ARG A 336 55.73 -0.64 -46.88
CA ARG A 336 56.55 -0.41 -45.67
C ARG A 336 55.90 -1.15 -44.49
N PRO A 337 56.57 -2.14 -43.87
CA PRO A 337 55.94 -2.97 -42.84
C PRO A 337 55.67 -2.18 -41.56
N ASP A 338 54.51 -2.43 -40.95
CA ASP A 338 54.22 -1.98 -39.59
C ASP A 338 55.05 -2.79 -38.58
N ARG A 339 55.42 -2.15 -37.46
CA ARG A 339 56.16 -2.81 -36.38
C ARG A 339 55.67 -2.34 -35.04
N MET A 340 55.62 -3.28 -34.09
CA MET A 340 55.41 -2.99 -32.69
C MET A 340 56.48 -3.70 -31.86
N ASP A 341 57.12 -2.97 -30.96
CA ASP A 341 58.06 -3.55 -30.01
C ASP A 341 57.33 -4.37 -28.93
N GLN A 342 58.09 -5.10 -28.12
CA GLN A 342 57.49 -5.92 -27.06
C GLN A 342 56.87 -5.07 -25.94
N ALA A 343 57.46 -3.91 -25.66
CA ALA A 343 57.01 -3.03 -24.58
C ALA A 343 55.66 -2.35 -24.92
N ALA A 344 55.46 -1.87 -26.15
CA ALA A 344 54.19 -1.29 -26.58
C ALA A 344 53.08 -2.36 -26.65
N ALA A 345 53.39 -3.57 -27.12
CA ALA A 345 52.43 -4.68 -27.11
C ALA A 345 52.01 -5.05 -25.69
N LEU A 346 52.96 -5.10 -24.74
CA LEU A 346 52.68 -5.32 -23.32
C LEU A 346 51.80 -4.21 -22.74
N ALA A 347 52.11 -2.94 -23.03
CA ALA A 347 51.33 -1.80 -22.53
C ALA A 347 49.89 -1.79 -23.08
N CYS A 348 49.72 -2.13 -24.37
CA CYS A 348 48.40 -2.30 -24.98
C CYS A 348 47.62 -3.43 -24.29
N ALA A 349 48.23 -4.60 -24.12
CA ALA A 349 47.58 -5.75 -23.50
C ALA A 349 47.25 -5.53 -22.02
N GLN A 350 48.12 -4.87 -21.24
CA GLN A 350 47.86 -4.55 -19.83
C GLN A 350 46.72 -3.55 -19.67
N ARG A 351 46.60 -2.55 -20.55
CA ARG A 351 45.44 -1.65 -20.56
C ARG A 351 44.15 -2.41 -20.86
N MET A 352 44.21 -3.33 -21.82
CA MET A 352 43.05 -4.16 -22.17
C MET A 352 42.65 -5.15 -21.07
N ALA A 353 43.59 -5.62 -20.26
CA ALA A 353 43.34 -6.57 -19.18
C ALA A 353 42.32 -6.07 -18.13
N ALA A 354 42.11 -4.75 -18.05
CA ALA A 354 41.11 -4.14 -17.16
C ALA A 354 39.66 -4.34 -17.64
N TYR A 355 39.43 -4.71 -18.91
CA TYR A 355 38.11 -4.78 -19.54
C TYR A 355 37.66 -6.23 -19.76
N ARG A 356 36.36 -6.54 -19.61
CA ARG A 356 35.80 -7.90 -19.81
C ARG A 356 34.68 -7.92 -20.85
N ALA A 357 34.45 -9.09 -21.44
CA ALA A 357 33.43 -9.30 -22.48
C ALA A 357 32.00 -8.95 -22.04
N ALA A 358 31.69 -9.02 -20.74
CA ALA A 358 30.38 -8.66 -20.19
C ALA A 358 30.07 -7.16 -20.29
N ASP A 359 31.09 -6.30 -20.40
CA ASP A 359 30.91 -4.86 -20.56
C ASP A 359 30.50 -4.47 -22.00
N ALA A 360 30.59 -5.41 -22.95
CA ALA A 360 30.42 -5.18 -24.39
C ALA A 360 29.05 -5.59 -24.95
N SER A 361 28.16 -6.16 -24.15
CA SER A 361 26.75 -6.36 -24.54
C SER A 361 25.96 -5.05 -24.39
N ARG A 362 26.40 -3.98 -25.06
CA ARG A 362 25.68 -2.71 -25.16
C ARG A 362 24.95 -2.65 -26.49
N GLY A 363 23.74 -3.22 -26.49
CA GLY A 363 22.78 -3.15 -27.59
C GLY A 363 21.41 -2.61 -27.19
N ASP A 364 21.04 -2.64 -25.90
CA ASP A 364 19.74 -2.18 -25.41
C ASP A 364 19.94 -1.19 -24.26
N THR A 365 18.98 -0.27 -24.11
CA THR A 365 18.85 0.86 -23.15
C THR A 365 19.77 0.80 -21.92
N PRO A 366 20.46 1.91 -21.54
CA PRO A 366 21.32 1.91 -20.36
C PRO A 366 20.53 1.47 -19.13
N PRO A 367 21.09 0.58 -18.29
CA PRO A 367 20.41 0.09 -17.09
C PRO A 367 20.05 1.27 -16.18
N TRP A 368 18.94 1.16 -15.45
CA TRP A 368 18.41 2.20 -14.57
C TRP A 368 19.47 2.85 -13.66
N GLN A 369 20.43 2.06 -13.20
CA GLN A 369 21.54 2.47 -12.33
C GLN A 369 22.47 3.48 -13.03
N GLN A 370 22.79 3.24 -14.31
CA GLN A 370 23.64 4.11 -15.12
C GLN A 370 22.98 5.47 -15.36
N LEU A 371 21.65 5.52 -15.53
CA LEU A 371 20.91 6.78 -15.66
C LEU A 371 20.96 7.64 -14.40
N LEU A 372 21.05 7.01 -13.23
CA LEU A 372 21.16 7.70 -11.95
C LEU A 372 22.61 8.03 -11.55
N GLY A 373 23.60 7.63 -12.36
CA GLY A 373 25.02 7.81 -12.06
C GLY A 373 25.49 6.89 -10.93
N ILE A 374 24.90 5.70 -10.81
CA ILE A 374 25.28 4.68 -9.82
C ILE A 374 26.17 3.64 -10.50
N ASP A 375 27.45 3.63 -10.12
CA ASP A 375 28.44 2.72 -10.71
C ASP A 375 28.32 1.28 -10.18
N ASP A 376 28.00 1.12 -8.88
CA ASP A 376 27.87 -0.20 -8.23
C ASP A 376 26.78 -0.19 -7.15
N MET A 377 25.74 -1.01 -7.34
CA MET A 377 24.64 -1.16 -6.40
C MET A 377 25.03 -1.79 -5.07
N ALA A 378 26.13 -2.56 -5.03
CA ALA A 378 26.60 -3.19 -3.81
C ALA A 378 27.22 -2.17 -2.84
N THR A 379 27.79 -1.08 -3.36
CA THR A 379 28.56 -0.09 -2.60
C THR A 379 27.91 1.30 -2.58
N PHE A 380 26.89 1.51 -3.41
CA PHE A 380 26.14 2.76 -3.48
C PHE A 380 25.51 3.16 -2.14
N THR A 381 25.75 4.41 -1.74
CA THR A 381 25.21 5.00 -0.51
C THR A 381 24.20 6.12 -0.87
N PRO A 382 22.92 6.00 -0.50
CA PRO A 382 21.90 7.01 -0.84
C PRO A 382 22.20 8.42 -0.32
N THR A 383 22.78 8.53 0.88
CA THR A 383 23.05 9.82 1.51
C THR A 383 24.05 10.67 0.72
N THR A 384 25.04 10.06 0.06
CA THR A 384 26.00 10.82 -0.76
C THR A 384 25.31 11.46 -1.97
N LEU A 385 24.36 10.78 -2.59
CA LEU A 385 23.57 11.34 -3.69
C LEU A 385 22.61 12.43 -3.21
N TRP A 386 22.04 12.32 -2.01
CA TRP A 386 21.18 13.35 -1.44
C TRP A 386 21.94 14.65 -1.18
N HIS A 387 23.17 14.56 -0.66
CA HIS A 387 24.01 15.72 -0.39
C HIS A 387 24.61 16.35 -1.64
N SER A 388 24.80 15.58 -2.72
CA SER A 388 25.37 16.09 -3.98
C SER A 388 24.35 16.76 -4.90
N GLN A 389 23.06 16.81 -4.55
CA GLN A 389 22.05 17.41 -5.41
C GLN A 389 22.18 18.94 -5.46
N SER A 390 22.21 19.48 -6.68
CA SER A 390 22.04 20.91 -6.92
C SER A 390 20.56 21.32 -6.83
N ARG A 391 20.29 22.63 -6.67
CA ARG A 391 18.91 23.16 -6.67
C ARG A 391 18.12 22.78 -7.93
N ARG A 392 18.79 22.61 -9.08
CA ARG A 392 18.19 22.18 -10.34
C ARG A 392 17.82 20.68 -10.33
N GLY A 393 18.58 19.85 -9.61
CA GLY A 393 18.35 18.42 -9.45
C GLY A 393 17.20 18.05 -8.50
N ARG A 394 16.63 19.02 -7.78
CA ARG A 394 15.50 18.84 -6.87
C ARG A 394 14.23 18.41 -7.63
N LEU A 395 13.51 17.44 -7.07
CA LEU A 395 12.28 16.82 -7.59
C LEU A 395 12.39 16.41 -9.07
N ARG A 396 13.58 15.96 -9.48
CA ARG A 396 13.90 15.60 -10.86
C ARG A 396 14.50 14.21 -10.92
N VAL A 397 14.01 13.37 -11.83
CA VAL A 397 14.41 11.97 -11.95
C VAL A 397 14.52 11.54 -13.42
N PRO A 398 15.57 10.81 -13.84
CA PRO A 398 15.60 10.18 -15.15
C PRO A 398 14.58 9.04 -15.22
N ILE A 399 13.80 8.99 -16.30
CA ILE A 399 12.77 7.96 -16.51
C ILE A 399 13.12 6.98 -17.64
N GLY A 400 14.01 7.38 -18.55
CA GLY A 400 14.36 6.61 -19.74
C GLY A 400 15.36 7.32 -20.64
N THR A 401 15.47 6.86 -21.88
CA THR A 401 16.31 7.50 -22.92
C THR A 401 15.55 7.73 -24.22
N THR A 402 15.95 8.74 -24.99
CA THR A 402 15.47 8.96 -26.37
C THR A 402 16.03 7.90 -27.32
N THR A 403 15.61 7.94 -28.60
CA THR A 403 16.19 7.13 -29.69
C THR A 403 17.68 7.37 -29.86
N ASP A 404 18.15 8.58 -29.53
CA ASP A 404 19.56 8.99 -29.62
C ASP A 404 20.33 8.70 -28.31
N SER A 405 19.76 7.86 -27.44
CA SER A 405 20.32 7.49 -26.12
C SER A 405 20.54 8.68 -25.16
N VAL A 406 19.81 9.78 -25.35
CA VAL A 406 19.84 10.93 -24.43
C VAL A 406 18.90 10.66 -23.25
N PRO A 407 19.35 10.81 -21.98
CA PRO A 407 18.48 10.65 -20.82
C PRO A 407 17.27 11.61 -20.84
N VAL A 408 16.08 11.06 -20.66
CA VAL A 408 14.84 11.81 -20.49
C VAL A 408 14.54 11.91 -19.01
N GLU A 409 14.43 13.13 -18.49
CA GLU A 409 14.20 13.42 -17.09
C GLU A 409 12.79 13.97 -16.86
N LEU A 410 12.08 13.43 -15.88
CA LEU A 410 10.83 13.97 -15.36
C LEU A 410 11.14 14.99 -14.26
N ASP A 411 10.68 16.23 -14.44
CA ASP A 411 10.85 17.31 -13.47
C ASP A 411 9.49 17.79 -12.97
N ILE A 412 9.11 17.35 -11.77
CA ILE A 412 7.79 17.68 -11.19
C ILE A 412 7.78 19.01 -10.43
N LYS A 413 8.86 19.81 -10.53
CA LYS A 413 8.86 21.17 -9.99
C LYS A 413 7.84 22.03 -10.74
N GLU A 414 7.47 23.13 -10.10
CA GLU A 414 6.61 24.14 -10.71
C GLU A 414 7.28 24.80 -11.92
N ALA A 415 6.47 25.27 -12.87
CA ALA A 415 6.95 26.03 -14.02
C ALA A 415 7.78 27.27 -13.62
N ALA A 416 7.45 27.89 -12.48
CA ALA A 416 8.22 29.01 -11.92
C ALA A 416 9.66 28.64 -11.51
N GLU A 417 9.93 27.35 -11.29
CA GLU A 417 11.27 26.81 -11.01
C GLU A 417 11.88 26.09 -12.22
N ASN A 418 11.38 26.37 -13.43
CA ASN A 418 11.76 25.70 -14.68
C ASN A 418 11.45 24.19 -14.71
N GLY A 419 10.48 23.73 -13.92
CA GLY A 419 9.98 22.35 -13.97
C GLY A 419 8.85 22.17 -15.00
N MET A 420 8.43 20.92 -15.19
CA MET A 420 7.34 20.57 -16.10
C MET A 420 5.95 20.81 -15.49
N GLY A 421 5.89 21.17 -14.21
CA GLY A 421 4.70 21.42 -13.41
C GLY A 421 4.42 20.33 -12.37
N PRO A 422 3.66 20.65 -11.31
CA PRO A 422 3.50 19.80 -10.12
C PRO A 422 2.57 18.59 -10.30
N HIS A 423 1.75 18.59 -11.35
CA HIS A 423 0.79 17.52 -11.57
C HIS A 423 0.89 16.99 -12.99
N GLY A 424 0.68 15.68 -13.16
CA GLY A 424 0.70 15.07 -14.48
C GLY A 424 -0.12 13.79 -14.60
N LEU A 425 -0.21 13.33 -15.83
CA LEU A 425 -1.05 12.21 -16.26
C LEU A 425 -0.19 11.15 -16.94
N CYS A 426 -0.39 9.87 -16.63
CA CYS A 426 0.24 8.73 -17.26
C CYS A 426 -0.82 7.77 -17.83
N VAL A 427 -0.85 7.59 -19.14
CA VAL A 427 -1.79 6.66 -19.79
C VAL A 427 -1.02 5.59 -20.53
N GLY A 428 -1.45 4.34 -20.40
CA GLY A 428 -0.81 3.22 -21.08
C GLY A 428 -1.61 1.94 -20.94
N ALA A 429 -1.83 1.24 -22.05
CA ALA A 429 -2.56 -0.02 -22.10
C ALA A 429 -1.88 -1.11 -21.25
N THR A 430 -2.62 -2.17 -20.91
CA THR A 430 -2.04 -3.35 -20.26
C THR A 430 -0.87 -3.90 -21.09
N GLY A 431 0.28 -4.18 -20.45
CA GLY A 431 1.49 -4.63 -21.14
C GLY A 431 2.37 -3.52 -21.73
N SER A 432 1.93 -2.25 -21.73
CA SER A 432 2.75 -1.12 -22.20
C SER A 432 3.94 -0.76 -21.28
N GLY A 433 3.99 -1.31 -20.07
CA GLY A 433 5.02 -1.01 -19.06
C GLY A 433 4.64 0.09 -18.06
N LYS A 434 3.38 0.54 -18.00
CA LYS A 434 2.90 1.58 -17.06
C LYS A 434 3.31 1.34 -15.61
N SER A 435 2.96 0.18 -15.04
CA SER A 435 3.27 -0.13 -13.63
C SER A 435 4.78 -0.11 -13.37
N GLU A 436 5.58 -0.57 -14.32
CA GLU A 436 7.03 -0.53 -14.20
C GLU A 436 7.58 0.89 -14.26
N LEU A 437 7.07 1.73 -15.15
CA LEU A 437 7.45 3.13 -15.21
C LEU A 437 7.13 3.87 -13.90
N LEU A 438 5.96 3.61 -13.29
CA LEU A 438 5.58 4.18 -12.00
C LEU A 438 6.54 3.75 -10.88
N ARG A 439 6.96 2.47 -10.86
CA ARG A 439 8.00 1.98 -9.94
C ARG A 439 9.33 2.68 -10.16
N SER A 440 9.79 2.78 -11.41
CA SER A 440 11.05 3.44 -11.78
C SER A 440 11.06 4.91 -11.36
N ILE A 441 9.94 5.62 -11.54
CA ILE A 441 9.76 7.01 -11.09
C ILE A 441 9.82 7.08 -9.55
N ALA A 442 9.01 6.28 -8.85
CA ALA A 442 8.96 6.30 -7.39
C ALA A 442 10.33 5.99 -6.77
N LEU A 443 10.98 4.92 -7.25
CA LEU A 443 12.30 4.49 -6.77
C LEU A 443 13.38 5.52 -7.07
N GLY A 444 13.42 6.06 -8.30
CA GLY A 444 14.40 7.06 -8.68
C GLY A 444 14.24 8.38 -7.90
N MET A 445 13.00 8.75 -7.60
CA MET A 445 12.70 9.89 -6.73
C MET A 445 13.22 9.67 -5.30
N MET A 446 13.02 8.49 -4.70
CA MET A 446 13.52 8.17 -3.36
C MET A 446 15.05 8.08 -3.30
N VAL A 447 15.70 7.59 -4.36
CA VAL A 447 17.17 7.53 -4.43
C VAL A 447 17.80 8.91 -4.58
N ARG A 448 17.16 9.84 -5.30
CA ARG A 448 17.68 11.19 -5.53
C ARG A 448 17.37 12.18 -4.41
N HIS A 449 16.38 11.91 -3.56
CA HIS A 449 15.91 12.87 -2.55
C HIS A 449 15.84 12.24 -1.17
N SER A 450 16.22 13.00 -0.14
CA SER A 450 16.05 12.61 1.27
C SER A 450 14.56 12.58 1.67
N PRO A 451 14.13 11.70 2.60
CA PRO A 451 12.79 11.72 3.19
C PRO A 451 12.41 13.07 3.82
N GLU A 452 13.41 13.87 4.21
CA GLU A 452 13.17 15.22 4.76
C GLU A 452 12.59 16.20 3.74
N VAL A 453 12.80 15.93 2.44
CA VAL A 453 12.43 16.80 1.32
C VAL A 453 11.28 16.20 0.50
N LEU A 454 11.17 14.88 0.42
CA LEU A 454 10.17 14.18 -0.38
C LEU A 454 9.54 13.01 0.38
N ASN A 455 8.22 13.00 0.44
CA ASN A 455 7.40 11.86 0.86
C ASN A 455 6.50 11.39 -0.28
N LEU A 456 6.13 10.10 -0.28
CA LEU A 456 5.28 9.49 -1.30
C LEU A 456 3.98 8.91 -0.70
N VAL A 457 2.88 9.07 -1.42
CA VAL A 457 1.63 8.34 -1.19
C VAL A 457 1.34 7.54 -2.45
N LEU A 458 1.31 6.22 -2.32
CA LEU A 458 1.19 5.29 -3.44
C LEU A 458 -0.18 4.62 -3.36
N VAL A 459 -1.00 4.80 -4.38
CA VAL A 459 -2.38 4.29 -4.42
C VAL A 459 -2.55 3.36 -5.62
N ASP A 460 -3.08 2.17 -5.41
CA ASP A 460 -3.43 1.19 -6.43
C ASP A 460 -4.89 0.74 -6.24
N PHE A 461 -5.79 1.17 -7.14
CA PHE A 461 -7.22 0.95 -6.96
C PHE A 461 -7.64 -0.52 -7.16
N LYS A 462 -7.11 -1.21 -8.18
CA LYS A 462 -7.51 -2.59 -8.56
C LYS A 462 -6.74 -3.69 -7.82
N GLY A 463 -5.87 -3.34 -6.86
CA GLY A 463 -5.08 -4.31 -6.10
C GLY A 463 -3.89 -4.87 -6.90
N GLY A 464 -3.31 -4.08 -7.80
CA GLY A 464 -2.07 -4.44 -8.47
C GLY A 464 -0.89 -4.54 -7.49
N ALA A 465 0.12 -5.30 -7.88
CA ALA A 465 1.39 -5.39 -7.14
C ALA A 465 2.34 -4.23 -7.49
N THR A 466 1.83 -3.09 -7.97
CA THR A 466 2.65 -2.01 -8.54
C THR A 466 3.62 -1.45 -7.51
N PHE A 467 3.18 -1.21 -6.28
CA PHE A 467 4.00 -0.56 -5.25
C PHE A 467 4.43 -1.50 -4.11
N LEU A 468 4.24 -2.81 -4.28
CA LEU A 468 4.55 -3.81 -3.26
C LEU A 468 6.05 -3.78 -2.90
N GLY A 469 6.34 -3.75 -1.59
CA GLY A 469 7.70 -3.74 -1.05
C GLY A 469 8.24 -2.33 -0.78
N LEU A 470 7.61 -1.27 -1.32
CA LEU A 470 8.06 0.11 -1.10
C LEU A 470 7.68 0.66 0.29
N GLU A 471 6.74 0.04 0.99
CA GLU A 471 6.29 0.44 2.33
C GLU A 471 7.39 0.45 3.40
N GLN A 472 8.51 -0.22 3.15
CA GLN A 472 9.66 -0.25 4.05
C GLN A 472 10.51 1.02 3.98
N CYS A 473 10.42 1.77 2.87
CA CYS A 473 11.18 2.99 2.66
C CYS A 473 10.66 4.14 3.54
N PRO A 474 11.56 4.91 4.20
CA PRO A 474 11.18 6.02 5.09
C PRO A 474 10.45 7.15 4.36
N HIS A 475 10.60 7.30 3.05
CA HIS A 475 9.88 8.27 2.23
C HIS A 475 8.39 7.96 2.06
N VAL A 476 7.99 6.69 2.18
CA VAL A 476 6.63 6.27 1.86
C VAL A 476 5.73 6.51 3.06
N ALA A 477 4.85 7.51 2.95
CA ALA A 477 3.86 7.86 3.97
C ALA A 477 2.69 6.87 4.00
N ALA A 478 2.36 6.28 2.85
CA ALA A 478 1.22 5.40 2.67
C ALA A 478 1.36 4.55 1.41
N VAL A 479 1.05 3.26 1.53
CA VAL A 479 0.74 2.38 0.39
C VAL A 479 -0.71 1.91 0.56
N ILE A 480 -1.57 2.27 -0.38
CA ILE A 480 -3.01 2.00 -0.34
C ILE A 480 -3.36 1.14 -1.55
N THR A 481 -3.65 -0.14 -1.32
CA THR A 481 -3.95 -1.11 -2.37
C THR A 481 -5.33 -1.74 -2.18
N ASN A 482 -5.87 -2.32 -3.25
CA ASN A 482 -7.09 -3.14 -3.21
C ASN A 482 -8.33 -2.37 -2.71
N LEU A 483 -8.51 -1.16 -3.24
CA LEU A 483 -9.62 -0.27 -2.87
C LEU A 483 -10.93 -0.62 -3.58
N SER A 484 -10.89 -1.36 -4.69
CA SER A 484 -12.08 -1.68 -5.50
C SER A 484 -13.18 -2.40 -4.73
N ASP A 485 -12.79 -3.23 -3.76
CA ASP A 485 -13.72 -4.09 -3.03
C ASP A 485 -14.15 -3.49 -1.68
N GLU A 486 -13.51 -2.41 -1.24
CA GLU A 486 -13.73 -1.78 0.06
C GLU A 486 -14.06 -0.28 -0.07
N ALA A 487 -15.27 0.04 -0.54
CA ALA A 487 -15.79 1.41 -0.62
C ALA A 487 -15.56 2.29 0.64
N PRO A 488 -15.65 1.77 1.89
CA PRO A 488 -15.32 2.55 3.09
C PRO A 488 -13.86 3.04 3.13
N LEU A 489 -12.91 2.30 2.55
CA LEU A 489 -11.51 2.73 2.48
C LEU A 489 -11.29 3.89 1.51
N VAL A 490 -12.05 3.95 0.41
CA VAL A 490 -12.00 5.09 -0.52
C VAL A 490 -12.49 6.37 0.17
N ALA A 491 -13.62 6.28 0.89
CA ALA A 491 -14.13 7.40 1.68
C ALA A 491 -13.13 7.86 2.75
N ARG A 492 -12.48 6.90 3.43
CA ARG A 492 -11.40 7.17 4.40
C ARG A 492 -10.20 7.85 3.75
N MET A 493 -9.80 7.42 2.54
CA MET A 493 -8.66 8.00 1.81
C MET A 493 -8.96 9.45 1.42
N ARG A 494 -10.20 9.72 1.00
CA ARG A 494 -10.69 11.06 0.72
C ARG A 494 -10.53 11.98 1.95
N GLU A 495 -10.96 11.51 3.12
CA GLU A 495 -10.82 12.27 4.38
C GLU A 495 -9.36 12.46 4.78
N ALA A 496 -8.51 11.45 4.64
CA ALA A 496 -7.08 11.51 4.98
C ALA A 496 -6.29 12.52 4.11
N LEU A 497 -6.54 12.52 2.80
CA LEU A 497 -5.89 13.47 1.88
C LEU A 497 -6.40 14.90 2.08
N THR A 498 -7.71 15.06 2.34
CA THR A 498 -8.29 16.37 2.67
C THR A 498 -7.72 16.90 4.00
N GLY A 499 -7.56 16.00 4.98
CA GLY A 499 -6.88 16.26 6.25
C GLY A 499 -5.44 16.71 6.07
N GLU A 500 -4.68 16.08 5.17
CA GLU A 500 -3.29 16.49 4.88
C GLU A 500 -3.21 17.88 4.26
N MET A 501 -4.13 18.21 3.35
CA MET A 501 -4.22 19.57 2.83
C MET A 501 -4.47 20.59 3.94
N ASN A 502 -5.43 20.31 4.84
CA ASN A 502 -5.74 21.20 5.95
C ASN A 502 -4.55 21.34 6.92
N ARG A 503 -3.92 20.22 7.29
CA ARG A 503 -2.73 20.20 8.16
C ARG A 503 -1.59 21.05 7.59
N ARG A 504 -1.32 20.93 6.28
CA ARG A 504 -0.30 21.73 5.59
C ARG A 504 -0.66 23.22 5.59
N GLN A 505 -1.92 23.56 5.33
CA GLN A 505 -2.39 24.95 5.40
C GLN A 505 -2.21 25.55 6.79
N GLU A 506 -2.56 24.80 7.84
CA GLU A 506 -2.40 25.22 9.24
C GLU A 506 -0.92 25.40 9.60
N LEU A 507 -0.03 24.53 9.14
CA LEU A 507 1.42 24.67 9.34
C LEU A 507 1.99 25.93 8.67
N LEU A 508 1.56 26.24 7.45
CA LEU A 508 1.95 27.48 6.75
C LEU A 508 1.42 28.72 7.47
N ARG A 509 0.17 28.67 7.97
CA ARG A 509 -0.45 29.73 8.78
C ARG A 509 0.30 29.96 10.09
N ALA A 510 0.58 28.89 10.83
CA ALA A 510 1.27 28.95 12.12
C ALA A 510 2.72 29.45 12.01
N ALA A 511 3.38 29.22 10.88
CA ALA A 511 4.75 29.67 10.62
C ALA A 511 4.88 31.13 10.16
N GLY A 512 3.87 31.96 10.38
CA GLY A 512 3.86 33.38 10.00
C GLY A 512 3.02 33.68 8.75
N ASN A 513 1.97 32.89 8.50
CA ASN A 513 1.06 33.06 7.36
C ASN A 513 1.77 33.08 6.00
N LEU A 514 2.62 32.07 5.78
CA LEU A 514 3.40 31.93 4.57
C LEU A 514 2.54 31.43 3.39
N ASP A 515 2.77 31.98 2.20
CA ASP A 515 1.94 31.69 1.02
C ASP A 515 2.23 30.33 0.38
N ASN A 516 3.44 29.79 0.55
CA ASN A 516 3.88 28.56 -0.10
C ASN A 516 4.94 27.78 0.71
N ILE A 517 5.09 26.50 0.35
CA ILE A 517 6.04 25.56 0.96
C ILE A 517 7.50 26.00 0.80
N THR A 518 7.87 26.66 -0.30
CA THR A 518 9.24 27.11 -0.54
C THR A 518 9.64 28.19 0.45
N ALA A 519 8.74 29.14 0.75
CA ALA A 519 8.91 30.15 1.78
C ALA A 519 9.01 29.51 3.17
N TYR A 520 8.21 28.48 3.45
CA TYR A 520 8.29 27.71 4.69
C TYR A 520 9.64 27.01 4.88
N GLN A 521 10.16 26.37 3.82
CA GLN A 521 11.45 25.70 3.86
C GLN A 521 12.61 26.69 4.04
N GLN A 522 12.53 27.89 3.47
CA GLN A 522 13.55 28.94 3.63
C GLN A 522 13.51 29.62 5.00
N ALA A 523 12.31 29.83 5.56
CA ALA A 523 12.12 30.44 6.88
C ALA A 523 12.44 29.48 8.04
N ARG A 524 12.59 28.17 7.77
CA ARG A 524 12.91 27.18 8.81
C ARG A 524 14.34 27.36 9.32
N HIS A 525 14.47 27.73 10.58
CA HIS A 525 15.74 27.67 11.32
C HIS A 525 15.74 26.58 12.43
N SER A 526 14.56 26.15 12.92
CA SER A 526 14.43 25.07 13.92
C SER A 526 13.03 24.43 14.03
N GLY A 527 12.25 24.38 12.92
CA GLY A 527 10.87 23.87 12.89
C GLY A 527 10.69 22.41 12.41
N VAL A 528 9.44 21.90 12.38
CA VAL A 528 9.05 20.58 11.84
C VAL A 528 9.28 20.53 10.32
N SER A 529 9.80 19.41 9.78
CA SER A 529 9.99 19.30 8.33
C SER A 529 8.69 19.13 7.59
N LEU A 530 8.52 19.90 6.52
CA LEU A 530 7.39 19.80 5.59
C LEU A 530 7.92 19.38 4.21
N PRO A 531 8.13 18.07 3.98
CA PRO A 531 8.53 17.56 2.68
C PRO A 531 7.41 17.73 1.65
N THR A 532 7.80 17.86 0.38
CA THR A 532 6.89 17.76 -0.75
C THR A 532 6.26 16.36 -0.75
N LEU A 533 4.94 16.28 -0.92
CA LEU A 533 4.20 15.03 -0.97
C LEU A 533 3.89 14.68 -2.43
N PHE A 534 4.45 13.57 -2.92
CA PHE A 534 4.17 13.09 -4.26
C PHE A 534 3.17 11.93 -4.21
N ILE A 535 1.96 12.19 -4.73
CA ILE A 535 0.83 11.27 -4.70
C ILE A 535 0.74 10.60 -6.07
N ILE A 536 0.97 9.29 -6.12
CA ILE A 536 0.85 8.49 -7.35
C ILE A 536 -0.41 7.64 -7.22
N VAL A 537 -1.36 7.84 -8.13
CA VAL A 537 -2.63 7.11 -8.13
C VAL A 537 -2.72 6.26 -9.39
N ASP A 538 -2.63 4.94 -9.24
CA ASP A 538 -2.84 4.01 -10.34
C ASP A 538 -4.31 3.61 -10.48
N GLU A 539 -4.75 3.44 -11.73
CA GLU A 539 -6.14 3.20 -12.13
C GLU A 539 -7.14 4.27 -11.64
N PHE A 540 -6.77 5.55 -11.70
CA PHE A 540 -7.62 6.64 -11.22
C PHE A 540 -8.97 6.75 -11.96
N SER A 541 -9.02 6.35 -13.24
CA SER A 541 -10.25 6.42 -14.05
C SER A 541 -11.34 5.49 -13.49
N GLU A 542 -10.94 4.31 -13.02
CA GLU A 542 -11.84 3.34 -12.39
C GLU A 542 -12.28 3.80 -11.01
N LEU A 543 -11.37 4.42 -10.25
CA LEU A 543 -11.71 5.07 -8.98
C LEU A 543 -12.80 6.11 -9.17
N LEU A 544 -12.68 7.01 -10.16
CA LEU A 544 -13.69 8.03 -10.46
C LEU A 544 -14.97 7.46 -11.07
N SER A 545 -14.92 6.26 -11.65
CA SER A 545 -16.10 5.55 -12.16
C SER A 545 -16.99 5.07 -11.03
N GLN A 546 -16.38 4.48 -10.00
CA GLN A 546 -17.10 3.94 -8.84
C GLN A 546 -17.39 5.03 -7.79
N HIS A 547 -16.50 6.02 -7.65
CA HIS A 547 -16.58 7.10 -6.66
C HIS A 547 -16.37 8.49 -7.31
N PRO A 548 -17.40 9.05 -7.99
CA PRO A 548 -17.29 10.32 -8.70
C PRO A 548 -17.00 11.53 -7.80
N ASP A 549 -17.41 11.47 -6.53
CA ASP A 549 -17.19 12.49 -5.50
C ASP A 549 -15.70 12.74 -5.21
N PHE A 550 -14.84 11.77 -5.49
CA PHE A 550 -13.40 11.91 -5.31
C PHE A 550 -12.76 12.92 -6.29
N ALA A 551 -13.41 13.21 -7.42
CA ALA A 551 -12.92 14.19 -8.39
C ALA A 551 -12.69 15.58 -7.76
N GLU A 552 -13.51 15.95 -6.77
CA GLU A 552 -13.38 17.22 -6.06
C GLU A 552 -12.07 17.32 -5.28
N VAL A 553 -11.58 16.21 -4.71
CA VAL A 553 -10.30 16.17 -3.98
C VAL A 553 -9.14 16.34 -4.95
N PHE A 554 -9.17 15.66 -6.11
CA PHE A 554 -8.12 15.85 -7.13
C PHE A 554 -8.11 17.28 -7.68
N ALA A 555 -9.29 17.89 -7.90
CA ALA A 555 -9.38 19.28 -8.34
C ALA A 555 -8.87 20.25 -7.26
N ALA A 556 -9.17 19.98 -5.99
CA ALA A 556 -8.68 20.78 -4.88
C ALA A 556 -7.14 20.68 -4.75
N ILE A 557 -6.57 19.48 -4.91
CA ILE A 557 -5.12 19.28 -5.00
C ILE A 557 -4.54 19.97 -6.23
N GLY A 558 -5.19 19.92 -7.39
CA GLY A 558 -4.73 20.64 -8.59
C GLY A 558 -4.67 22.17 -8.41
N ARG A 559 -5.59 22.72 -7.62
CA ARG A 559 -5.67 24.17 -7.32
C ARG A 559 -4.73 24.62 -6.21
N LEU A 560 -4.67 23.88 -5.10
CA LEU A 560 -3.95 24.25 -3.87
C LEU A 560 -2.64 23.49 -3.67
N GLY A 561 -2.46 22.35 -4.35
CA GLY A 561 -1.31 21.46 -4.17
C GLY A 561 0.01 22.13 -4.50
N ARG A 562 0.03 23.06 -5.46
CA ARG A 562 1.20 23.90 -5.75
C ARG A 562 1.76 24.57 -4.49
N SER A 563 0.96 25.41 -3.81
CA SER A 563 1.42 26.12 -2.61
C SER A 563 1.67 25.20 -1.43
N LEU A 564 0.94 24.09 -1.31
CA LEU A 564 1.09 23.11 -0.24
C LEU A 564 2.22 22.10 -0.46
N GLY A 565 2.87 22.12 -1.63
CA GLY A 565 3.85 21.11 -2.03
C GLY A 565 3.25 19.70 -2.11
N MET A 566 2.01 19.58 -2.57
CA MET A 566 1.37 18.30 -2.92
C MET A 566 1.36 18.17 -4.44
N HIS A 567 2.05 17.16 -4.96
CA HIS A 567 2.22 16.87 -6.37
C HIS A 567 1.45 15.59 -6.73
N LEU A 568 0.84 15.54 -7.91
CA LEU A 568 -0.10 14.47 -8.26
C LEU A 568 0.27 13.83 -9.60
N LEU A 569 0.45 12.50 -9.61
CA LEU A 569 0.59 11.71 -10.82
C LEU A 569 -0.58 10.74 -10.93
N LEU A 570 -1.51 11.04 -11.85
CA LEU A 570 -2.66 10.19 -12.14
C LEU A 570 -2.30 9.20 -13.24
N ALA A 571 -2.51 7.92 -13.01
CA ALA A 571 -2.20 6.86 -13.97
C ALA A 571 -3.42 5.98 -14.27
N SER A 572 -3.61 5.60 -15.54
CA SER A 572 -4.73 4.74 -15.95
C SER A 572 -4.41 3.88 -17.16
N GLN A 573 -5.01 2.69 -17.22
CA GLN A 573 -4.96 1.81 -18.40
C GLN A 573 -5.80 2.33 -19.57
N ARG A 574 -6.92 2.98 -19.27
CA ARG A 574 -7.88 3.52 -20.23
C ARG A 574 -8.32 4.91 -19.81
N LEU A 575 -8.69 5.75 -20.77
CA LEU A 575 -9.07 7.12 -20.49
C LEU A 575 -10.31 7.52 -21.28
N ASP A 576 -11.35 7.96 -20.56
CA ASP A 576 -12.54 8.58 -21.13
C ASP A 576 -12.48 10.10 -20.91
N GLU A 577 -12.74 10.88 -21.96
CA GLU A 577 -12.63 12.35 -21.95
C GLU A 577 -13.46 13.01 -20.82
N GLY A 578 -14.66 12.49 -20.55
CA GLY A 578 -15.53 13.01 -19.48
C GLY A 578 -14.94 12.92 -18.07
N ARG A 579 -13.94 12.05 -17.83
CA ARG A 579 -13.32 11.84 -16.51
C ARG A 579 -12.25 12.87 -16.16
N LEU A 580 -11.72 13.57 -17.15
CA LEU A 580 -10.71 14.61 -16.96
C LEU A 580 -11.30 16.00 -16.69
N ARG A 581 -12.63 16.15 -16.82
CA ARG A 581 -13.31 17.44 -16.70
C ARG A 581 -13.01 18.13 -15.37
N GLY A 582 -12.39 19.31 -15.44
CA GLY A 582 -11.97 20.10 -14.28
C GLY A 582 -10.55 19.79 -13.75
N LEU A 583 -9.89 18.74 -14.25
CA LEU A 583 -8.50 18.39 -13.92
C LEU A 583 -7.52 18.79 -15.02
N GLU A 584 -7.95 18.85 -16.28
CA GLU A 584 -7.09 19.08 -17.45
C GLU A 584 -6.23 20.34 -17.35
N SER A 585 -6.76 21.43 -16.79
CA SER A 585 -6.06 22.70 -16.61
C SER A 585 -4.93 22.63 -15.58
N HIS A 586 -4.95 21.62 -14.70
CA HIS A 586 -3.97 21.44 -13.63
C HIS A 586 -2.88 20.42 -14.01
N LEU A 587 -3.15 19.51 -14.95
CA LEU A 587 -2.22 18.47 -15.40
C LEU A 587 -1.21 19.06 -16.40
N SER A 588 -0.01 19.36 -15.92
CA SER A 588 1.02 20.11 -16.65
C SER A 588 1.86 19.23 -17.59
N TYR A 589 2.19 18.01 -17.17
CA TYR A 589 2.93 17.05 -17.98
C TYR A 589 2.11 15.79 -18.23
N ARG A 590 2.32 15.17 -19.41
CA ARG A 590 1.58 14.01 -19.87
C ARG A 590 2.55 12.96 -20.40
N ILE A 591 2.47 11.76 -19.84
CA ILE A 591 3.21 10.57 -20.23
C ILE A 591 2.22 9.65 -20.94
N CYS A 592 2.46 9.36 -22.21
CA CYS A 592 1.60 8.48 -22.99
C CYS A 592 2.43 7.31 -23.50
N LEU A 593 2.23 6.14 -22.89
CA LEU A 593 2.75 4.87 -23.38
C LEU A 593 1.83 4.35 -24.49
N LYS A 594 2.12 3.15 -25.01
CA LYS A 594 1.26 2.52 -26.01
C LYS A 594 -0.21 2.48 -25.56
N THR A 595 -1.11 3.10 -26.32
CA THR A 595 -2.56 3.12 -26.09
C THR A 595 -3.30 2.05 -26.92
N LEU A 596 -4.56 1.75 -26.57
CA LEU A 596 -5.38 0.80 -27.33
C LEU A 596 -6.06 1.44 -28.54
N SER A 597 -6.26 2.76 -28.50
CA SER A 597 -6.87 3.50 -29.61
C SER A 597 -6.14 4.81 -29.91
N ALA A 598 -6.29 5.28 -31.15
CA ALA A 598 -5.82 6.59 -31.58
C ALA A 598 -6.56 7.74 -30.87
N THR A 599 -7.81 7.53 -30.44
CA THR A 599 -8.60 8.54 -29.70
C THR A 599 -8.01 8.81 -28.33
N GLU A 600 -7.63 7.78 -27.58
CA GLU A 600 -6.94 7.93 -26.28
C GLU A 600 -5.62 8.71 -26.42
N SER A 601 -4.83 8.39 -27.46
CA SER A 601 -3.60 9.12 -27.76
C SER A 601 -3.88 10.61 -28.02
N ARG A 602 -4.95 10.94 -28.78
CA ARG A 602 -5.32 12.34 -29.06
C ARG A 602 -5.77 13.09 -27.82
N ILE A 603 -6.52 12.45 -26.92
CA ILE A 603 -6.96 13.09 -25.66
C ILE A 603 -5.75 13.47 -24.80
N VAL A 604 -4.71 12.63 -24.76
CA VAL A 604 -3.53 12.86 -23.90
C VAL A 604 -2.46 13.70 -24.61
N LEU A 605 -2.06 13.35 -25.82
CA LEU A 605 -0.95 13.98 -26.53
C LEU A 605 -1.40 15.04 -27.55
N GLY A 606 -2.65 15.05 -27.98
CA GLY A 606 -3.12 15.83 -29.12
C GLY A 606 -2.84 15.20 -30.49
N SER A 607 -2.08 14.09 -30.55
CA SER A 607 -1.74 13.34 -31.76
C SER A 607 -2.06 11.84 -31.61
N SER A 608 -2.01 11.07 -32.69
CA SER A 608 -2.21 9.61 -32.66
C SER A 608 -0.93 8.80 -32.40
N ASP A 609 0.21 9.47 -32.21
CA ASP A 609 1.55 8.84 -32.24
C ASP A 609 1.75 7.73 -31.20
N ALA A 610 1.09 7.81 -30.04
CA ALA A 610 1.22 6.78 -29.00
C ALA A 610 0.53 5.46 -29.36
N TYR A 611 -0.46 5.48 -30.25
CA TYR A 611 -1.10 4.25 -30.75
C TYR A 611 -0.14 3.46 -31.64
N ASP A 612 0.65 4.17 -32.45
CA ASP A 612 1.61 3.61 -33.41
C ASP A 612 2.94 3.16 -32.76
N LEU A 613 3.07 3.29 -31.43
CA LEU A 613 4.23 2.78 -30.69
C LEU A 613 4.37 1.25 -30.82
N PRO A 614 5.60 0.72 -30.80
CA PRO A 614 5.82 -0.72 -30.82
C PRO A 614 5.21 -1.41 -29.59
N ASN A 615 4.91 -2.71 -29.70
CA ASN A 615 4.35 -3.51 -28.60
C ASN A 615 5.38 -3.81 -27.50
N THR A 616 6.61 -3.33 -27.63
CA THR A 616 7.65 -3.43 -26.60
C THR A 616 7.26 -2.56 -25.40
N PRO A 617 7.21 -3.12 -24.18
CA PRO A 617 6.91 -2.33 -22.99
C PRO A 617 7.94 -1.20 -22.84
N GLY A 618 7.59 -0.11 -22.15
CA GLY A 618 8.51 1.00 -21.87
C GLY A 618 8.58 2.07 -22.97
N ALA A 619 8.19 1.78 -24.20
CA ALA A 619 8.11 2.80 -25.25
C ALA A 619 6.98 3.82 -24.96
N GLY A 620 7.30 5.12 -25.01
CA GLY A 620 6.35 6.17 -24.68
C GLY A 620 6.72 7.55 -25.21
N TYR A 621 5.80 8.50 -25.04
CA TYR A 621 6.00 9.92 -25.29
C TYR A 621 5.81 10.72 -23.99
N LEU A 622 6.65 11.72 -23.78
CA LEU A 622 6.53 12.70 -22.72
C LEU A 622 6.25 14.07 -23.33
N ARG A 623 5.16 14.71 -22.91
CA ARG A 623 4.80 16.08 -23.30
C ARG A 623 4.68 16.95 -22.06
N ALA A 624 5.44 18.06 -22.00
CA ALA A 624 5.36 19.04 -20.92
C ALA A 624 4.75 20.35 -21.45
N GLY A 625 3.56 20.71 -20.96
CA GLY A 625 2.84 21.90 -21.40
C GLY A 625 2.59 21.91 -22.91
N THR A 626 3.03 22.99 -23.57
CA THR A 626 2.91 23.17 -25.03
C THR A 626 4.11 22.66 -25.83
N ALA A 627 5.12 22.08 -25.18
CA ALA A 627 6.30 21.55 -25.86
C ALA A 627 5.96 20.35 -26.78
N GLU A 628 6.85 20.08 -27.73
CA GLU A 628 6.74 18.91 -28.60
C GLU A 628 6.90 17.61 -27.79
N PRO A 629 6.16 16.54 -28.15
CA PRO A 629 6.25 15.26 -27.46
C PRO A 629 7.60 14.59 -27.71
N ILE A 630 8.31 14.27 -26.63
CA ILE A 630 9.61 13.59 -26.66
C ILE A 630 9.38 12.08 -26.61
N ARG A 631 9.80 11.36 -27.66
CA ARG A 631 9.79 9.89 -27.65
C ARG A 631 10.90 9.35 -26.75
N PHE A 632 10.56 8.41 -25.88
CA PHE A 632 11.51 7.77 -24.97
C PHE A 632 11.22 6.28 -24.80
N HIS A 633 12.22 5.56 -24.30
CA HIS A 633 12.08 4.20 -23.79
C HIS A 633 12.36 4.21 -22.28
N GLY A 634 11.38 3.82 -21.49
CA GLY A 634 11.46 3.72 -20.04
C GLY A 634 12.44 2.64 -19.59
N THR A 635 12.95 2.79 -18.38
CA THR A 635 13.82 1.82 -17.71
C THR A 635 13.05 0.92 -16.74
N TYR A 636 13.64 -0.24 -16.43
CA TYR A 636 13.10 -1.26 -15.56
C TYR A 636 13.88 -1.34 -14.24
N VAL A 637 13.18 -1.63 -13.15
CA VAL A 637 13.74 -1.85 -11.81
C VAL A 637 13.45 -3.25 -11.27
N SER A 638 12.58 -3.99 -11.95
CA SER A 638 12.24 -5.39 -11.65
C SER A 638 13.23 -6.39 -12.28
N GLU A 639 14.22 -5.93 -13.03
CA GLU A 639 15.28 -6.78 -13.55
C GLU A 639 16.18 -7.31 -12.42
N PRO A 640 16.73 -8.53 -12.53
CA PRO A 640 17.69 -9.06 -11.58
C PRO A 640 18.86 -8.09 -11.44
N CYS A 641 19.20 -7.73 -10.20
CA CYS A 641 20.39 -6.93 -9.95
C CYS A 641 21.60 -7.81 -10.27
N GLY A 642 22.32 -7.50 -11.35
CA GLY A 642 23.61 -8.10 -11.66
C GLY A 642 24.66 -7.66 -10.64
N LEU A 643 24.51 -8.07 -9.38
CA LEU A 643 25.57 -7.97 -8.38
C LEU A 643 26.69 -8.86 -8.88
N THR A 644 27.65 -8.26 -9.59
CA THR A 644 28.96 -8.87 -9.72
C THR A 644 29.48 -8.95 -8.29
N ALA A 645 29.30 -10.11 -7.65
CA ALA A 645 29.95 -10.38 -6.39
C ALA A 645 31.45 -10.22 -6.65
N ARG A 646 32.01 -9.05 -6.32
CA ARG A 646 33.37 -8.99 -5.81
C ARG A 646 33.32 -9.99 -4.67
N ARG A 647 33.79 -11.21 -4.93
CA ARG A 647 34.04 -12.21 -3.89
C ARG A 647 34.64 -11.41 -2.75
N ALA A 648 33.91 -11.28 -1.64
CA ALA A 648 34.52 -10.93 -0.38
C ALA A 648 35.79 -11.80 -0.33
N PRO A 649 36.99 -11.21 -0.16
CA PRO A 649 38.22 -11.97 -0.28
C PRO A 649 38.02 -13.19 0.59
N ARG A 650 37.97 -14.38 -0.03
CA ARG A 650 37.99 -15.62 0.74
C ARG A 650 39.18 -15.41 1.66
N ARG A 651 38.95 -15.41 2.98
CA ARG A 651 40.01 -15.66 3.95
C ARG A 651 40.49 -17.07 3.61
N SER A 652 41.40 -17.13 2.64
CA SER A 652 42.08 -18.33 2.21
C SER A 652 43.47 -18.20 2.80
N GLU A 653 43.81 -19.23 3.55
CA GLU A 653 45.14 -19.65 3.96
C GLU A 653 46.24 -19.07 3.05
N SER A 654 47.23 -18.42 3.68
CA SER A 654 48.45 -17.84 3.10
C SER A 654 48.49 -17.80 1.57
N ALA A 655 48.09 -16.67 0.97
CA ALA A 655 48.25 -16.45 -0.46
C ALA A 655 49.73 -16.56 -0.85
N LEU A 656 50.14 -17.72 -1.38
CA LEU A 656 51.46 -17.91 -1.95
C LEU A 656 51.57 -17.04 -3.20
N VAL A 657 52.52 -16.11 -3.20
CA VAL A 657 52.85 -15.32 -4.40
C VAL A 657 53.38 -16.28 -5.46
N ARG A 658 52.73 -16.32 -6.63
CA ARG A 658 53.12 -17.16 -7.77
C ARG A 658 53.42 -16.29 -8.99
N ARG A 659 54.38 -16.70 -9.81
CA ARG A 659 54.73 -15.99 -11.03
C ARG A 659 53.63 -16.17 -12.09
N PHE A 660 52.98 -15.07 -12.47
CA PHE A 660 51.99 -15.06 -13.55
C PHE A 660 52.69 -15.00 -14.92
N SER A 661 52.64 -16.09 -15.69
CA SER A 661 53.24 -16.21 -17.03
C SER A 661 52.27 -16.88 -18.01
N VAL A 662 52.63 -16.94 -19.29
CA VAL A 662 51.87 -17.71 -20.29
C VAL A 662 51.79 -19.21 -19.99
N ALA A 663 52.70 -19.77 -19.18
CA ALA A 663 52.62 -21.14 -18.73
C ALA A 663 51.52 -21.33 -17.68
N PRO A 664 50.78 -22.45 -17.68
CA PRO A 664 49.80 -22.76 -16.65
C PRO A 664 50.49 -22.92 -15.29
N VAL A 665 49.89 -22.37 -14.24
CA VAL A 665 50.39 -22.41 -12.87
C VAL A 665 49.50 -23.34 -12.05
N GLY A 666 50.07 -24.46 -11.61
CA GLY A 666 49.33 -25.44 -10.81
C GLY A 666 48.39 -26.32 -11.63
N ARG A 667 47.30 -26.79 -11.01
CA ARG A 667 46.40 -27.78 -11.64
C ARG A 667 45.33 -27.05 -12.45
N ILE A 668 45.27 -27.33 -13.75
CA ILE A 668 44.17 -26.86 -14.59
C ILE A 668 42.90 -27.59 -14.17
N THR A 669 41.90 -26.83 -13.73
CA THR A 669 40.57 -27.30 -13.37
C THR A 669 39.57 -26.77 -14.39
N LEU A 670 38.50 -27.53 -14.62
CA LEU A 670 37.34 -26.95 -15.30
C LEU A 670 36.84 -25.82 -14.41
N SER A 671 36.81 -24.61 -14.96
CA SER A 671 36.13 -23.49 -14.35
C SER A 671 34.68 -23.93 -14.29
N ALA A 672 34.23 -24.40 -13.13
CA ALA A 672 32.82 -24.46 -12.84
C ALA A 672 32.33 -23.06 -13.16
N LYS A 673 31.49 -22.91 -14.20
CA LYS A 673 30.54 -21.79 -14.22
C LYS A 673 30.11 -21.69 -12.77
N GLY A 674 30.39 -20.56 -12.12
CA GLY A 674 29.78 -20.32 -10.84
C GLY A 674 28.33 -20.68 -11.07
N SER A 675 27.82 -21.69 -10.36
CA SER A 675 26.49 -21.53 -9.82
C SER A 675 26.62 -20.25 -8.99
N ASP A 676 26.51 -19.12 -9.68
CA ASP A 676 25.93 -17.93 -9.11
C ASP A 676 24.66 -18.51 -8.51
N ILE A 677 24.70 -18.70 -7.20
CA ILE A 677 23.55 -18.33 -6.41
C ILE A 677 23.39 -16.87 -6.79
N SER A 678 22.71 -16.60 -7.92
CA SER A 678 22.24 -15.27 -8.21
C SER A 678 21.36 -15.04 -7.01
N ASP A 679 21.78 -14.15 -6.12
CA ASP A 679 20.83 -13.55 -5.22
C ASP A 679 19.78 -12.98 -6.19
N GLN A 680 18.62 -13.64 -6.34
CA GLN A 680 17.61 -13.34 -7.36
C GLN A 680 16.95 -11.97 -7.09
N ARG A 681 17.59 -11.13 -6.27
CA ARG A 681 17.10 -9.84 -5.85
C ARG A 681 17.04 -8.93 -7.05
N THR A 682 15.91 -8.27 -7.20
CA THR A 682 15.72 -7.24 -8.21
C THR A 682 16.47 -5.97 -7.81
N VAL A 683 16.69 -5.07 -8.78
CA VAL A 683 17.22 -3.73 -8.49
C VAL A 683 16.35 -3.03 -7.44
N LEU A 684 15.01 -3.14 -7.57
CA LEU A 684 14.04 -2.63 -6.61
C LEU A 684 14.32 -3.11 -5.18
N GLN A 685 14.40 -4.42 -4.95
CA GLN A 685 14.63 -4.99 -3.62
C GLN A 685 15.97 -4.52 -3.04
N THR A 686 17.02 -4.52 -3.86
CA THR A 686 18.36 -4.09 -3.43
C THR A 686 18.37 -2.62 -3.00
N VAL A 687 17.67 -1.75 -3.72
CA VAL A 687 17.57 -0.33 -3.36
C VAL A 687 16.71 -0.12 -2.12
N VAL A 688 15.56 -0.79 -2.02
CA VAL A 688 14.68 -0.70 -0.85
C VAL A 688 15.40 -1.14 0.42
N ASP A 689 16.14 -2.25 0.39
CA ASP A 689 16.95 -2.73 1.52
C ASP A 689 17.97 -1.66 1.98
N ARG A 690 18.53 -0.90 1.04
CA ARG A 690 19.51 0.16 1.31
C ARG A 690 18.89 1.46 1.81
N LEU A 691 17.69 1.80 1.35
CA LEU A 691 16.95 2.98 1.80
C LEU A 691 16.27 2.76 3.16
N SER A 692 15.94 1.51 3.48
CA SER A 692 15.28 1.12 4.72
C SER A 692 16.10 1.56 5.93
N GLY A 693 15.51 2.39 6.79
CA GLY A 693 16.15 2.90 8.01
C GLY A 693 17.02 4.16 7.84
N LEU A 694 17.10 4.75 6.63
CA LEU A 694 17.85 6.00 6.39
C LEU A 694 16.97 7.26 6.43
N GLY A 695 17.21 8.15 7.38
CA GLY A 695 16.49 9.42 7.53
C GLY A 695 15.21 9.31 8.37
N PRO A 696 14.49 10.43 8.59
CA PRO A 696 13.26 10.43 9.36
C PRO A 696 12.15 9.70 8.60
N ARG A 697 11.30 8.98 9.32
CA ARG A 697 10.10 8.38 8.73
C ARG A 697 9.13 9.47 8.29
N ALA A 698 8.52 9.24 7.13
CA ALA A 698 7.44 10.07 6.62
C ALA A 698 6.31 10.17 7.64
N HIS A 699 5.68 11.35 7.67
CA HIS A 699 4.46 11.55 8.43
C HIS A 699 3.38 10.60 7.91
N GLU A 700 2.76 9.82 8.80
CA GLU A 700 1.75 8.82 8.45
C GLU A 700 0.43 9.50 8.06
N VAL A 701 0.30 9.86 6.78
CA VAL A 701 -0.94 10.40 6.20
C VAL A 701 -2.06 9.35 6.24
N TRP A 702 -1.69 8.08 6.07
CA TRP A 702 -2.62 6.95 6.10
C TRP A 702 -2.20 5.98 7.20
N LEU A 703 -2.97 5.96 8.28
CA LEU A 703 -2.86 4.90 9.27
C LEU A 703 -3.46 3.61 8.68
N PRO A 704 -2.96 2.42 9.06
CA PRO A 704 -3.63 1.18 8.68
C PRO A 704 -5.14 1.24 9.00
N PRO A 705 -6.03 0.61 8.22
CA PRO A 705 -7.43 0.53 8.59
C PRO A 705 -7.61 -0.12 9.97
N LEU A 706 -8.71 0.21 10.68
CA LEU A 706 -9.03 -0.47 11.93
C LEU A 706 -9.12 -1.99 11.69
N GLY A 707 -8.21 -2.72 12.31
CA GLY A 707 -8.12 -4.18 12.24
C GLY A 707 -9.02 -4.86 13.27
N ALA A 708 -8.53 -5.96 13.84
CA ALA A 708 -9.22 -6.67 14.92
C ALA A 708 -9.31 -5.83 16.19
N SER A 709 -10.33 -6.09 17.01
CA SER A 709 -10.51 -5.44 18.32
C SER A 709 -9.25 -5.56 19.19
N PRO A 710 -8.68 -4.44 19.68
CA PRO A 710 -7.53 -4.46 20.57
C PRO A 710 -7.91 -5.05 21.94
N ALA A 711 -6.93 -5.51 22.72
CA ALA A 711 -7.16 -5.86 24.12
C ALA A 711 -7.36 -4.59 24.96
N LEU A 712 -8.28 -4.60 25.93
CA LEU A 712 -8.55 -3.46 26.80
C LEU A 712 -7.31 -2.95 27.55
N ASP A 713 -6.42 -3.85 28.00
CA ASP A 713 -5.12 -3.47 28.60
C ASP A 713 -4.31 -2.52 27.71
N SER A 714 -4.36 -2.67 26.38
CA SER A 714 -3.60 -1.80 25.47
C SER A 714 -4.21 -0.40 25.35
N VAL A 715 -5.52 -0.29 25.57
CA VAL A 715 -6.28 0.97 25.49
C VAL A 715 -6.18 1.73 26.82
N LEU A 716 -6.08 1.02 27.95
CA LEU A 716 -5.91 1.61 29.28
C LEU A 716 -4.49 2.13 29.56
N ARG A 717 -3.48 1.64 28.82
CA ARG A 717 -2.08 2.08 29.00
C ARG A 717 -1.92 3.58 28.72
N GLY A 718 -1.47 4.32 29.73
CA GLY A 718 -1.20 5.77 29.63
C GLY A 718 -2.43 6.66 29.84
N PHE A 719 -3.56 6.08 30.25
CA PHE A 719 -4.72 6.84 30.70
C PHE A 719 -4.63 7.05 32.22
N ASP A 720 -4.46 8.29 32.66
CA ASP A 720 -4.33 8.63 34.08
C ASP A 720 -5.73 8.71 34.72
N THR A 721 -6.11 7.69 35.47
CA THR A 721 -7.45 7.57 36.07
C THR A 721 -7.49 8.09 37.49
N ALA A 722 -7.22 9.38 37.65
CA ALA A 722 -7.50 10.06 38.91
C ALA A 722 -8.98 10.49 38.96
N GLY A 723 -9.85 9.64 39.52
CA GLY A 723 -11.10 10.06 40.18
C GLY A 723 -12.26 10.55 39.30
N HIS A 724 -12.23 10.38 37.99
CA HIS A 724 -13.36 10.68 37.11
C HIS A 724 -13.92 9.38 36.53
N LEU A 725 -15.25 9.19 36.53
CA LEU A 725 -15.99 8.06 35.91
C LEU A 725 -15.87 8.06 34.36
N THR A 726 -14.68 8.29 33.84
CA THR A 726 -14.34 8.40 32.44
C THR A 726 -13.38 7.29 32.11
N VAL A 727 -13.80 6.37 31.24
CA VAL A 727 -12.99 5.20 30.89
C VAL A 727 -12.90 4.99 29.37
N PRO A 728 -11.74 4.57 28.84
CA PRO A 728 -11.63 4.24 27.44
C PRO A 728 -12.04 2.77 27.21
N ILE A 729 -12.94 2.54 26.25
CA ILE A 729 -13.53 1.22 25.95
C ILE A 729 -13.20 0.71 24.53
N GLY A 730 -12.44 1.48 23.74
CA GLY A 730 -12.15 1.16 22.36
C GLY A 730 -11.25 2.19 21.68
N ILE A 731 -11.23 2.17 20.35
CA ILE A 731 -10.46 3.11 19.52
C ILE A 731 -11.39 3.73 18.47
N VAL A 732 -11.31 5.04 18.31
CA VAL A 732 -11.95 5.82 17.23
C VAL A 732 -10.90 6.17 16.18
N ASP A 733 -11.22 5.89 14.93
CA ASP A 733 -10.40 6.25 13.77
C ASP A 733 -10.82 7.64 13.28
N ARG A 734 -9.89 8.60 13.31
CA ARG A 734 -10.09 9.98 12.84
C ARG A 734 -9.20 10.22 11.63
N PRO A 735 -9.60 9.77 10.42
CA PRO A 735 -8.75 9.84 9.23
C PRO A 735 -8.43 11.29 8.82
N PHE A 736 -9.38 12.23 8.97
CA PHE A 736 -9.15 13.65 8.69
C PHE A 736 -8.05 14.25 9.58
N GLU A 737 -8.01 13.87 10.86
CA GLU A 737 -6.97 14.31 11.81
C GLU A 737 -5.71 13.43 11.75
N GLN A 738 -5.72 12.38 10.91
CA GLN A 738 -4.62 11.42 10.72
C GLN A 738 -4.14 10.79 12.04
N ARG A 739 -5.09 10.50 12.94
CA ARG A 739 -4.79 9.89 14.24
C ARG A 739 -5.88 8.93 14.67
N ARG A 740 -5.53 8.08 15.64
CA ARG A 740 -6.48 7.26 16.38
C ARG A 740 -6.58 7.80 17.80
N THR A 741 -7.80 7.88 18.30
CA THR A 741 -8.08 8.38 19.66
C THR A 741 -8.77 7.27 20.45
N PRO A 742 -8.54 7.14 21.76
CA PRO A 742 -9.30 6.21 22.57
C PRO A 742 -10.79 6.59 22.53
N LEU A 743 -11.66 5.59 22.43
CA LEU A 743 -13.11 5.78 22.60
C LEU A 743 -13.38 5.92 24.09
N THR A 744 -13.41 7.16 24.58
CA THR A 744 -13.71 7.48 25.98
C THR A 744 -15.20 7.58 26.20
N VAL A 745 -15.66 7.00 27.30
CA VAL A 745 -17.04 7.10 27.79
C VAL A 745 -16.99 7.87 29.10
N GLU A 746 -17.65 9.02 29.13
CA GLU A 746 -17.76 9.89 30.30
C GLU A 746 -19.10 9.60 30.99
N LEU A 747 -19.05 9.00 32.17
CA LEU A 747 -20.25 8.63 32.93
C LEU A 747 -20.52 9.57 34.10
N ALA A 748 -19.63 10.54 34.33
CA ALA A 748 -19.87 11.60 35.29
C ALA A 748 -20.95 12.56 34.77
N GLY A 749 -22.09 12.62 35.45
CA GLY A 749 -23.18 13.57 35.15
C GLY A 749 -24.19 13.08 34.11
N SER A 750 -24.61 13.98 33.20
CA SER A 750 -25.76 13.76 32.30
C SER A 750 -25.55 12.67 31.24
N ALA A 751 -24.31 12.26 30.99
CA ALA A 751 -23.96 11.16 30.10
C ALA A 751 -23.86 9.78 30.79
N GLY A 752 -24.25 9.70 32.07
CA GLY A 752 -24.09 8.50 32.90
C GLY A 752 -24.90 7.27 32.47
N ASN A 753 -26.01 7.45 31.72
CA ASN A 753 -26.78 6.34 31.16
C ASN A 753 -26.22 5.93 29.78
N VAL A 754 -26.07 4.62 29.57
CA VAL A 754 -25.41 4.05 28.39
C VAL A 754 -26.39 3.22 27.55
N GLY A 755 -26.37 3.42 26.23
CA GLY A 755 -27.10 2.58 25.28
C GLY A 755 -26.14 1.94 24.28
N VAL A 756 -26.14 0.60 24.23
CA VAL A 756 -25.39 -0.19 23.25
C VAL A 756 -26.34 -0.82 22.23
N ILE A 757 -26.38 -0.26 21.02
CA ILE A 757 -27.33 -0.67 19.97
C ILE A 757 -26.57 -1.37 18.85
N GLY A 758 -27.12 -2.46 18.31
CA GLY A 758 -26.49 -3.16 17.18
C GLY A 758 -27.23 -4.41 16.74
N ALA A 759 -27.01 -4.84 15.51
CA ALA A 759 -27.58 -6.07 14.94
C ALA A 759 -27.23 -7.32 15.78
N PRO A 760 -27.92 -8.46 15.59
CA PRO A 760 -27.49 -9.74 16.16
C PRO A 760 -26.02 -10.02 15.83
N ARG A 761 -25.25 -10.50 16.83
CA ARG A 761 -23.79 -10.78 16.73
C ARG A 761 -22.88 -9.59 16.38
N SER A 762 -23.36 -8.35 16.45
CA SER A 762 -22.54 -7.14 16.25
C SER A 762 -21.52 -6.87 17.36
N GLY A 763 -21.63 -7.53 18.52
CA GLY A 763 -20.72 -7.36 19.67
C GLY A 763 -21.31 -6.61 20.87
N LYS A 764 -22.63 -6.43 20.96
CA LYS A 764 -23.32 -5.71 22.06
C LYS A 764 -22.90 -6.16 23.47
N SER A 765 -23.04 -7.45 23.75
CA SER A 765 -22.68 -8.02 25.06
C SER A 765 -21.18 -7.89 25.34
N THR A 766 -20.34 -8.00 24.30
CA THR A 766 -18.90 -7.74 24.43
C THR A 766 -18.62 -6.28 24.81
N ALA A 767 -19.34 -5.31 24.25
CA ALA A 767 -19.18 -3.91 24.60
C ALA A 767 -19.61 -3.61 26.05
N LEU A 768 -20.72 -4.17 26.52
CA LEU A 768 -21.12 -4.09 27.93
C LEU A 768 -20.05 -4.70 28.85
N ARG A 769 -19.52 -5.88 28.51
CA ARG A 769 -18.44 -6.52 29.27
C ARG A 769 -17.19 -5.66 29.29
N THR A 770 -16.83 -5.05 28.16
CA THR A 770 -15.66 -4.16 28.07
C THR A 770 -15.85 -2.91 28.93
N LEU A 771 -17.05 -2.32 28.95
CA LEU A 771 -17.37 -1.19 29.83
C LEU A 771 -17.22 -1.56 31.31
N ILE A 772 -17.84 -2.66 31.74
CA ILE A 772 -17.75 -3.14 33.15
C ILE A 772 -16.30 -3.43 33.51
N THR A 773 -15.56 -4.12 32.63
CA THR A 773 -14.14 -4.46 32.85
C THR A 773 -13.26 -3.21 32.92
N ALA A 774 -13.54 -2.18 32.10
CA ALA A 774 -12.78 -0.93 32.08
C ALA A 774 -12.99 -0.12 33.36
N LEU A 775 -14.23 -0.06 33.85
CA LEU A 775 -14.55 0.58 35.14
C LEU A 775 -13.93 -0.21 36.31
N ALA A 776 -14.07 -1.54 36.31
CA ALA A 776 -13.49 -2.40 37.34
C ALA A 776 -11.96 -2.36 37.39
N ALA A 777 -11.29 -2.12 36.25
CA ALA A 777 -9.83 -1.99 36.19
C ALA A 777 -9.32 -0.63 36.72
N THR A 778 -10.18 0.39 36.74
CA THR A 778 -9.80 1.79 37.02
C THR A 778 -10.34 2.31 38.35
N HIS A 779 -11.38 1.69 38.91
CA HIS A 779 -12.06 2.11 40.14
C HIS A 779 -12.11 0.98 41.18
N ASP A 780 -12.28 1.35 42.46
CA ASP A 780 -12.46 0.39 43.56
C ASP A 780 -13.91 -0.17 43.60
N PRO A 781 -14.14 -1.40 44.10
CA PRO A 781 -15.50 -1.94 44.31
C PRO A 781 -16.41 -1.10 45.23
N SER A 782 -15.82 -0.24 46.07
CA SER A 782 -16.57 0.74 46.87
C SER A 782 -17.05 1.96 46.08
N GLN A 783 -16.42 2.26 44.95
CA GLN A 783 -16.78 3.40 44.10
C GLN A 783 -17.76 3.00 43.01
N VAL A 784 -17.55 1.85 42.36
CA VAL A 784 -18.40 1.39 41.25
C VAL A 784 -18.90 -0.04 41.47
N GLN A 785 -20.20 -0.22 41.30
CA GLN A 785 -20.87 -1.51 41.53
C GLN A 785 -21.80 -1.87 40.37
N PHE A 786 -21.87 -3.15 40.04
CA PHE A 786 -22.62 -3.63 38.88
C PHE A 786 -23.66 -4.68 39.26
N TYR A 787 -24.87 -4.48 38.76
CA TYR A 787 -26.00 -5.40 38.85
C TYR A 787 -26.50 -5.69 37.44
N CYS A 788 -26.31 -6.92 36.98
CA CYS A 788 -26.52 -7.29 35.58
C CYS A 788 -27.78 -8.14 35.40
N LEU A 789 -28.55 -7.86 34.35
CA LEU A 789 -29.67 -8.64 33.85
C LEU A 789 -29.31 -9.17 32.45
N ASP A 790 -29.04 -10.47 32.34
CA ASP A 790 -28.56 -11.12 31.11
C ASP A 790 -29.68 -11.86 30.36
N PHE A 791 -30.22 -11.20 29.33
CA PHE A 791 -31.16 -11.78 28.37
C PHE A 791 -30.59 -11.89 26.94
N GLY A 792 -29.31 -11.53 26.75
CA GLY A 792 -28.67 -11.38 25.44
C GLY A 792 -27.80 -12.57 24.99
N GLY A 793 -27.53 -13.53 25.89
CA GLY A 793 -26.82 -14.76 25.53
C GLY A 793 -25.99 -15.41 26.65
N GLY A 794 -26.14 -14.98 27.91
CA GLY A 794 -25.46 -15.59 29.06
C GLY A 794 -24.00 -15.14 29.25
N THR A 795 -23.51 -14.20 28.44
CA THR A 795 -22.10 -13.79 28.44
C THR A 795 -21.69 -12.95 29.66
N LEU A 796 -22.63 -12.25 30.29
CA LEU A 796 -22.38 -11.46 31.50
C LEU A 796 -22.16 -12.34 32.73
N THR A 797 -22.62 -13.60 32.70
CA THR A 797 -22.36 -14.59 33.77
C THR A 797 -20.86 -14.74 34.08
N SER A 798 -20.00 -14.59 33.06
CA SER A 798 -18.55 -14.65 33.24
C SER A 798 -17.97 -13.55 34.14
N LEU A 799 -18.72 -12.46 34.36
CA LEU A 799 -18.32 -11.34 35.20
C LEU A 799 -18.69 -11.53 36.68
N ARG A 800 -19.44 -12.59 37.04
CA ARG A 800 -19.77 -12.91 38.45
C ARG A 800 -18.53 -13.05 39.36
N CYS A 801 -17.35 -13.31 38.79
CA CYS A 801 -16.10 -13.43 39.54
C CYS A 801 -15.46 -12.07 39.92
N LEU A 802 -15.98 -10.95 39.40
CA LEU A 802 -15.44 -9.63 39.69
C LEU A 802 -15.93 -9.12 41.04
N PRO A 803 -15.07 -8.52 41.88
CA PRO A 803 -15.49 -7.99 43.17
C PRO A 803 -16.46 -6.82 43.05
N HIS A 804 -16.49 -6.13 41.91
CA HIS A 804 -17.42 -5.03 41.60
C HIS A 804 -18.83 -5.51 41.23
N VAL A 805 -19.04 -6.79 40.92
CA VAL A 805 -20.33 -7.31 40.44
C VAL A 805 -21.07 -7.98 41.60
N GLY A 806 -22.21 -7.41 42.02
CA GLY A 806 -22.99 -7.92 43.14
C GLY A 806 -24.01 -9.00 42.75
N SER A 807 -24.59 -8.91 41.56
CA SER A 807 -25.54 -9.89 41.03
C SER A 807 -25.52 -9.93 39.50
N VAL A 808 -25.72 -11.13 38.94
CA VAL A 808 -25.99 -11.33 37.51
C VAL A 808 -27.19 -12.26 37.40
N ALA A 809 -28.35 -11.74 37.04
CA ALA A 809 -29.59 -12.51 36.91
C ALA A 809 -29.85 -12.86 35.45
N GLY A 810 -30.19 -14.12 35.17
CA GLY A 810 -30.57 -14.59 33.83
C GLY A 810 -32.07 -14.84 33.69
N ARG A 811 -32.51 -15.23 32.48
CA ARG A 811 -33.92 -15.61 32.20
C ARG A 811 -34.45 -16.74 33.10
N ALA A 812 -33.59 -17.61 33.60
CA ALA A 812 -33.98 -18.73 34.48
C ALA A 812 -34.20 -18.31 35.95
N GLU A 813 -33.84 -17.09 36.34
CA GLU A 813 -33.87 -16.60 37.72
C GLU A 813 -34.79 -15.37 37.85
N PRO A 814 -36.11 -15.48 37.56
CA PRO A 814 -37.03 -14.33 37.54
C PRO A 814 -37.13 -13.63 38.91
N ASP A 815 -37.08 -14.38 40.00
CA ASP A 815 -37.07 -13.84 41.37
C ASP A 815 -35.88 -12.89 41.59
N LEU A 816 -34.69 -13.25 41.08
CA LEU A 816 -33.49 -12.43 41.21
C LEU A 816 -33.56 -11.16 40.36
N VAL A 817 -34.21 -11.23 39.18
CA VAL A 817 -34.46 -10.05 38.33
C VAL A 817 -35.34 -9.05 39.07
N GLY A 818 -36.51 -9.49 39.54
CA GLY A 818 -37.44 -8.64 40.27
C GLY A 818 -36.82 -8.06 41.54
N ARG A 819 -36.09 -8.89 42.30
CA ARG A 819 -35.40 -8.48 43.52
C ARG A 819 -34.31 -7.43 43.25
N THR A 820 -33.52 -7.61 42.19
CA THR A 820 -32.45 -6.66 41.84
C THR A 820 -33.03 -5.28 41.51
N ILE A 821 -34.12 -5.22 40.75
CA ILE A 821 -34.79 -3.94 40.42
C ILE A 821 -35.36 -3.30 41.69
N ALA A 822 -36.06 -4.07 42.53
CA ALA A 822 -36.65 -3.57 43.78
C ALA A 822 -35.60 -3.05 44.78
N GLU A 823 -34.43 -3.67 44.86
CA GLU A 823 -33.31 -3.20 45.68
C GLU A 823 -32.75 -1.87 45.18
N LEU A 824 -32.66 -1.68 43.86
CA LEU A 824 -32.20 -0.42 43.28
C LEU A 824 -33.24 0.70 43.42
N GLU A 825 -34.53 0.39 43.33
CA GLU A 825 -35.60 1.35 43.69
C GLU A 825 -35.50 1.74 45.17
N SER A 826 -35.29 0.77 46.06
CA SER A 826 -35.11 1.05 47.50
C SER A 826 -33.85 1.87 47.78
N LEU A 827 -32.76 1.62 47.04
CA LEU A 827 -31.54 2.42 47.10
C LEU A 827 -31.81 3.86 46.69
N LEU A 828 -32.51 4.07 45.58
CA LEU A 828 -32.86 5.41 45.09
C LEU A 828 -33.68 6.17 46.15
N THR A 829 -34.73 5.54 46.70
CA THR A 829 -35.53 6.14 47.79
C THR A 829 -34.71 6.40 49.05
N ALA A 830 -33.76 5.53 49.41
CA ALA A 830 -32.87 5.74 50.56
C ALA A 830 -31.97 6.96 50.35
N ARG A 831 -31.43 7.14 49.14
CA ARG A 831 -30.59 8.30 48.79
C ARG A 831 -31.37 9.60 48.72
N GLU A 832 -32.61 9.56 48.21
CA GLU A 832 -33.52 10.71 48.21
C GLU A 832 -33.84 11.20 49.63
N THR A 833 -33.96 10.27 50.58
CA THR A 833 -34.27 10.57 51.99
C THR A 833 -33.04 10.80 52.86
N GLY A 834 -31.83 10.63 52.32
CA GLY A 834 -30.57 10.77 53.06
C GLY A 834 -30.31 9.64 54.07
N CYS A 835 -30.97 8.50 53.91
CA CYS A 835 -30.74 7.32 54.76
C CYS A 835 -29.42 6.63 54.36
N ARG A 836 -28.75 6.02 55.35
CA ARG A 836 -27.49 5.31 55.11
C ARG A 836 -27.77 4.02 54.33
N ASP A 837 -27.19 3.90 53.14
CA ASP A 837 -27.27 2.70 52.31
C ASP A 837 -25.99 1.84 52.42
N ARG A 838 -26.03 0.62 51.89
CA ARG A 838 -24.92 -0.37 51.92
C ARG A 838 -24.10 -0.40 50.63
N PHE A 839 -24.52 0.36 49.62
CA PHE A 839 -23.95 0.37 48.29
C PHE A 839 -22.85 1.44 48.21
N GLY A 840 -22.05 1.36 47.17
CA GLY A 840 -20.94 2.27 46.88
C GLY A 840 -21.43 3.54 46.21
N ASP A 841 -20.53 4.48 45.90
CA ASP A 841 -20.92 5.79 45.35
C ASP A 841 -21.79 5.65 44.07
N ASP A 842 -21.30 4.93 43.06
CA ASP A 842 -21.97 4.74 41.77
C ASP A 842 -22.41 3.29 41.53
N VAL A 843 -23.69 3.11 41.20
CA VAL A 843 -24.33 1.82 40.98
C VAL A 843 -24.86 1.72 39.55
N PHE A 844 -24.43 0.69 38.82
CA PHE A 844 -24.79 0.44 37.43
C PHE A 844 -25.74 -0.75 37.31
N LEU A 845 -26.95 -0.48 36.82
CA LEU A 845 -27.89 -1.50 36.34
C LEU A 845 -27.61 -1.78 34.86
N VAL A 846 -27.11 -2.97 34.56
CA VAL A 846 -26.75 -3.39 33.20
C VAL A 846 -27.78 -4.36 32.67
N VAL A 847 -28.44 -4.06 31.55
CA VAL A 847 -29.44 -4.92 30.90
C VAL A 847 -28.95 -5.33 29.52
N ASP A 848 -28.64 -6.61 29.32
CA ASP A 848 -28.31 -7.14 28.00
C ASP A 848 -29.55 -7.77 27.36
N GLY A 849 -30.08 -7.15 26.30
CA GLY A 849 -31.27 -7.62 25.58
C GLY A 849 -32.59 -7.02 26.06
N TRP A 850 -32.76 -5.71 25.90
CA TRP A 850 -33.94 -4.95 26.34
C TRP A 850 -35.29 -5.57 25.90
N ALA A 851 -35.41 -5.97 24.63
CA ALA A 851 -36.65 -6.51 24.09
C ALA A 851 -37.12 -7.83 24.74
N ALA A 852 -36.24 -8.55 25.42
CA ALA A 852 -36.55 -9.80 26.09
C ALA A 852 -37.06 -9.63 27.54
N LEU A 853 -36.99 -8.41 28.08
CA LEU A 853 -37.45 -8.08 29.43
C LEU A 853 -38.98 -7.88 29.45
N PRO A 854 -39.71 -8.35 30.48
CA PRO A 854 -41.13 -8.08 30.64
C PRO A 854 -41.45 -6.57 30.69
N THR A 855 -42.60 -6.16 30.14
CA THR A 855 -43.00 -4.75 30.05
C THR A 855 -43.01 -4.03 31.40
N ASP A 856 -43.49 -4.69 32.46
CA ASP A 856 -43.55 -4.10 33.80
C ASP A 856 -42.16 -3.71 34.31
N HIS A 857 -41.17 -4.59 34.14
CA HIS A 857 -39.78 -4.30 34.50
C HIS A 857 -39.15 -3.24 33.60
N GLN A 858 -39.53 -3.16 32.32
CA GLN A 858 -39.07 -2.07 31.43
C GLN A 858 -39.53 -0.69 31.94
N GLU A 859 -40.76 -0.60 32.44
CA GLU A 859 -41.30 0.65 33.00
C GLU A 859 -40.57 1.06 34.28
N GLN A 860 -40.32 0.11 35.20
CA GLN A 860 -39.53 0.35 36.42
C GLN A 860 -38.11 0.85 36.12
N ILE A 861 -37.41 0.19 35.18
CA ILE A 861 -36.05 0.59 34.79
C ILE A 861 -36.05 1.96 34.10
N THR A 862 -37.10 2.29 33.35
CA THR A 862 -37.25 3.62 32.74
C THR A 862 -37.40 4.71 33.81
N ALA A 863 -38.14 4.44 34.88
CA ALA A 863 -38.26 5.35 36.02
C ALA A 863 -36.91 5.54 36.74
N LEU A 864 -36.18 4.45 36.97
CA LEU A 864 -34.81 4.49 37.53
C LEU A 864 -33.87 5.32 36.66
N ALA A 865 -33.89 5.16 35.33
CA ALA A 865 -33.04 5.92 34.43
C ALA A 865 -33.35 7.43 34.44
N ALA A 866 -34.61 7.81 34.66
CA ALA A 866 -35.06 9.21 34.65
C ALA A 866 -34.67 9.99 35.91
N GLN A 867 -34.60 9.34 37.08
CA GLN A 867 -34.31 10.00 38.37
C GLN A 867 -32.93 9.63 38.93
N GLY A 868 -32.40 8.46 38.56
CA GLY A 868 -31.25 7.83 39.19
C GLY A 868 -29.91 8.55 39.04
N LEU A 869 -29.68 9.27 37.93
CA LEU A 869 -28.38 9.90 37.66
C LEU A 869 -27.97 10.93 38.72
N SER A 870 -28.93 11.62 39.35
CA SER A 870 -28.64 12.59 40.41
C SER A 870 -28.20 11.93 41.72
N PHE A 871 -28.46 10.64 41.87
CA PHE A 871 -28.19 9.84 43.07
C PHE A 871 -27.15 8.74 42.82
N GLY A 872 -26.35 8.84 41.75
CA GLY A 872 -25.31 7.85 41.42
C GLY A 872 -25.87 6.49 40.97
N VAL A 873 -27.10 6.45 40.44
CA VAL A 873 -27.70 5.23 39.86
C VAL A 873 -27.73 5.38 38.34
N HIS A 874 -26.99 4.51 37.67
CA HIS A 874 -26.76 4.52 36.22
C HIS A 874 -27.43 3.32 35.56
N VAL A 875 -27.98 3.52 34.37
CA VAL A 875 -28.59 2.45 33.59
C VAL A 875 -27.82 2.26 32.28
N ALA A 876 -27.36 1.02 32.03
CA ALA A 876 -26.70 0.62 30.80
C ALA A 876 -27.52 -0.47 30.09
N VAL A 877 -28.09 -0.16 28.92
CA VAL A 877 -28.96 -1.10 28.19
C VAL A 877 -28.35 -1.51 26.85
N SER A 878 -28.61 -2.76 26.43
CA SER A 878 -28.37 -3.21 25.07
C SER A 878 -29.68 -3.53 24.33
N ALA A 879 -29.77 -3.11 23.07
CA ALA A 879 -30.93 -3.35 22.22
C ALA A 879 -30.49 -3.64 20.78
N SER A 880 -31.34 -4.29 19.97
CA SER A 880 -30.97 -4.59 18.58
C SER A 880 -31.19 -3.39 17.64
N ARG A 881 -32.14 -2.53 17.99
CA ARG A 881 -32.50 -1.31 17.26
C ARG A 881 -32.82 -0.18 18.21
N TRP A 882 -32.64 1.06 17.78
CA TRP A 882 -33.06 2.23 18.55
C TRP A 882 -34.58 2.28 18.77
N ALA A 883 -35.37 1.79 17.81
CA ALA A 883 -36.83 1.74 17.90
C ALA A 883 -37.38 0.79 18.98
N GLU A 884 -36.57 -0.15 19.50
CA GLU A 884 -36.96 -1.03 20.62
C GLU A 884 -37.01 -0.27 21.95
N LEU A 885 -36.27 0.83 22.06
CA LEU A 885 -36.25 1.69 23.23
C LEU A 885 -37.37 2.73 23.13
N ARG A 886 -38.25 2.77 24.13
CA ARG A 886 -39.29 3.80 24.21
C ARG A 886 -38.65 5.19 24.26
N PRO A 887 -39.28 6.24 23.68
CA PRO A 887 -38.72 7.61 23.69
C PRO A 887 -38.31 8.08 25.09
N ALA A 888 -39.13 7.78 26.10
CA ALA A 888 -38.87 8.14 27.50
C ALA A 888 -37.53 7.60 28.04
N LEU A 889 -37.11 6.39 27.65
CA LEU A 889 -35.81 5.84 28.03
C LEU A 889 -34.70 6.31 27.08
N ARG A 890 -34.97 6.32 25.77
CA ARG A 890 -34.00 6.72 24.74
C ARG A 890 -33.46 8.14 24.96
N ASP A 891 -34.32 9.06 25.38
CA ASP A 891 -33.95 10.45 25.61
C ASP A 891 -33.12 10.63 26.90
N GLN A 892 -33.18 9.67 27.83
CA GLN A 892 -32.36 9.64 29.05
C GLN A 892 -30.97 9.01 28.83
N ILE A 893 -30.73 8.39 27.66
CA ILE A 893 -29.44 7.79 27.32
C ILE A 893 -28.53 8.87 26.71
N GLY A 894 -27.59 9.37 27.52
CA GLY A 894 -26.59 10.34 27.09
C GLY A 894 -25.41 9.71 26.36
N THR A 895 -24.89 8.58 26.83
CA THR A 895 -23.80 7.85 26.16
C THR A 895 -24.37 6.84 25.17
N ARG A 896 -24.13 7.05 23.87
CA ARG A 896 -24.66 6.20 22.79
C ARG A 896 -23.53 5.49 22.06
N ILE A 897 -23.55 4.15 22.11
CA ILE A 897 -22.59 3.28 21.44
C ILE A 897 -23.35 2.52 20.35
N GLU A 898 -23.24 2.99 19.11
CA GLU A 898 -23.90 2.38 17.96
C GLU A 898 -22.93 1.45 17.24
N LEU A 899 -23.16 0.14 17.37
CA LEU A 899 -22.46 -0.89 16.59
C LEU A 899 -23.13 -1.06 15.22
N ARG A 900 -22.60 -1.94 14.37
CA ARG A 900 -23.25 -2.26 13.08
C ARG A 900 -24.74 -2.58 13.28
N LEU A 901 -25.61 -1.74 12.70
CA LEU A 901 -27.05 -1.92 12.67
C LEU A 901 -27.47 -2.90 11.58
N GLY A 902 -28.63 -3.52 11.74
CA GLY A 902 -29.21 -4.39 10.71
C GLY A 902 -29.77 -3.55 9.55
N ASP A 903 -30.45 -2.46 9.89
CA ASP A 903 -30.86 -1.42 8.94
C ASP A 903 -30.12 -0.12 9.27
N PRO A 904 -29.23 0.38 8.40
CA PRO A 904 -28.55 1.66 8.60
C PRO A 904 -29.49 2.88 8.68
N ALA A 905 -30.74 2.78 8.20
CA ALA A 905 -31.73 3.85 8.32
C ALA A 905 -32.14 4.14 9.77
N ASP A 906 -32.01 3.13 10.65
CA ASP A 906 -32.30 3.23 12.08
C ASP A 906 -31.19 3.99 12.87
N SER A 907 -30.12 4.45 12.21
CA SER A 907 -29.03 5.20 12.87
C SER A 907 -29.51 6.55 13.37
N GLU A 908 -29.20 6.84 14.64
CA GLU A 908 -29.45 8.14 15.29
C GLU A 908 -28.25 9.09 15.16
N LEU A 909 -27.12 8.60 14.64
CA LEU A 909 -25.89 9.38 14.46
C LEU A 909 -25.75 9.91 13.03
N ASP A 910 -25.55 9.00 12.07
CA ASP A 910 -25.44 9.35 10.64
C ASP A 910 -25.80 8.13 9.78
N ARG A 911 -26.94 8.22 9.09
CA ARG A 911 -27.48 7.15 8.24
C ARG A 911 -26.55 6.77 7.09
N ARG A 912 -25.83 7.72 6.49
CA ARG A 912 -24.91 7.45 5.37
C ARG A 912 -23.65 6.76 5.87
N ARG A 913 -23.08 7.23 6.99
CA ARG A 913 -21.88 6.60 7.58
C ARG A 913 -22.19 5.23 8.19
N ALA A 914 -23.41 5.03 8.71
CA ALA A 914 -23.83 3.74 9.24
C ALA A 914 -23.82 2.64 8.16
N GLN A 915 -24.14 2.98 6.91
CA GLN A 915 -24.06 2.07 5.76
C GLN A 915 -22.62 1.60 5.51
N GLN A 916 -21.64 2.47 5.74
CA GLN A 916 -20.21 2.21 5.51
C GLN A 916 -19.56 1.38 6.63
N VAL A 917 -20.26 1.11 7.75
CA VAL A 917 -19.74 0.24 8.81
C VAL A 917 -19.64 -1.21 8.29
N PRO A 918 -18.45 -1.85 8.33
CA PRO A 918 -18.25 -3.17 7.74
C PRO A 918 -19.12 -4.28 8.34
N GLU A 919 -19.61 -5.19 7.50
CA GLU A 919 -20.31 -6.40 7.92
C GLU A 919 -19.34 -7.52 8.35
N GLY A 920 -19.82 -8.46 9.17
CA GLY A 920 -19.04 -9.62 9.61
C GLY A 920 -17.87 -9.32 10.57
N ARG A 921 -17.63 -8.05 10.92
CA ARG A 921 -16.58 -7.60 11.85
C ARG A 921 -17.19 -7.11 13.17
N PRO A 922 -17.40 -7.98 14.18
CA PRO A 922 -18.03 -7.60 15.44
C PRO A 922 -17.18 -6.58 16.21
N GLY A 923 -17.83 -5.72 16.97
CA GLY A 923 -17.21 -4.61 17.71
C GLY A 923 -17.00 -3.34 16.89
N ARG A 924 -17.31 -3.35 15.58
CA ARG A 924 -17.28 -2.15 14.74
C ARG A 924 -18.58 -1.35 14.87
N GLY A 925 -18.44 -0.03 14.84
CA GLY A 925 -19.55 0.89 15.01
C GLY A 925 -19.20 2.33 14.64
N LEU A 926 -20.07 3.25 15.06
CA LEU A 926 -19.91 4.69 14.99
C LEU A 926 -19.83 5.29 16.40
N SER A 927 -18.86 6.17 16.60
CA SER A 927 -18.77 7.04 17.77
C SER A 927 -19.78 8.18 17.67
N ARG A 928 -19.99 8.93 18.77
CA ARG A 928 -20.87 10.10 18.84
C ARG A 928 -20.60 11.14 17.74
N ASP A 929 -19.34 11.31 17.35
CA ASP A 929 -18.92 12.25 16.30
C ASP A 929 -19.15 11.70 14.87
N GLY A 930 -19.83 10.56 14.73
CA GLY A 930 -20.03 9.87 13.47
C GLY A 930 -18.75 9.24 12.91
N GLN A 931 -17.69 9.08 13.72
CA GLN A 931 -16.42 8.47 13.28
C GLN A 931 -16.43 6.96 13.52
N HIS A 932 -15.80 6.20 12.63
CA HIS A 932 -15.70 4.75 12.78
C HIS A 932 -14.93 4.38 14.05
N MET A 933 -15.48 3.44 14.82
CA MET A 933 -14.85 2.95 16.05
C MET A 933 -14.76 1.42 16.07
N VAL A 934 -13.89 0.92 16.92
CA VAL A 934 -13.81 -0.50 17.30
C VAL A 934 -13.76 -0.63 18.82
N ILE A 935 -14.65 -1.47 19.35
CA ILE A 935 -14.70 -1.81 20.78
C ILE A 935 -13.55 -2.76 21.12
N ALA A 936 -12.87 -2.48 22.24
CA ALA A 936 -11.82 -3.35 22.75
C ALA A 936 -12.40 -4.66 23.32
N LEU A 937 -11.59 -5.71 23.37
CA LEU A 937 -11.95 -6.97 24.03
C LEU A 937 -11.81 -6.83 25.55
N PRO A 938 -12.70 -7.44 26.36
CA PRO A 938 -12.69 -7.37 27.83
C PRO A 938 -11.58 -8.23 28.43
N ARG A 939 -10.33 -7.86 28.11
CA ARG A 939 -9.09 -8.48 28.59
C ARG A 939 -8.29 -7.38 29.26
N ALA A 940 -8.48 -7.25 30.56
CA ALA A 940 -7.67 -6.38 31.39
C ALA A 940 -7.31 -7.03 32.72
N LYS A 941 -6.15 -6.67 33.28
CA LYS A 941 -5.78 -7.07 34.64
C LYS A 941 -6.51 -6.18 35.64
N ILE A 942 -7.48 -6.74 36.35
CA ILE A 942 -8.18 -6.05 37.43
C ILE A 942 -7.32 -6.15 38.69
N CYS A 943 -6.75 -5.03 39.12
CA CYS A 943 -6.00 -4.96 40.37
C CYS A 943 -6.99 -5.02 41.53
N ARG A 944 -6.87 -6.03 42.40
CA ARG A 944 -7.66 -6.11 43.62
C ARG A 944 -7.12 -5.07 44.61
N HIS A 945 -7.78 -3.93 44.67
CA HIS A 945 -7.58 -2.96 45.73
C HIS A 945 -8.56 -3.33 46.86
N GLY A 946 -8.02 -3.68 48.04
CA GLY A 946 -8.84 -3.95 49.23
C GLY A 946 -9.57 -5.30 49.29
N THR A 947 -10.31 -5.48 50.39
CA THR A 947 -11.17 -6.64 50.70
C THR A 947 -12.65 -6.37 50.43
N THR A 948 -12.99 -5.19 49.91
CA THR A 948 -14.35 -4.72 49.65
C THR A 948 -14.91 -5.38 48.38
N THR A 949 -16.15 -5.86 48.48
CA THR A 949 -16.90 -6.46 47.36
C THR A 949 -18.28 -5.83 47.28
N ALA A 950 -18.83 -5.74 46.08
CA ALA A 950 -20.19 -5.25 45.84
C ALA A 950 -21.21 -6.08 46.64
N PRO A 951 -22.18 -5.44 47.32
CA PRO A 951 -23.19 -6.15 48.09
C PRO A 951 -23.98 -7.13 47.21
N PRO A 952 -24.09 -8.42 47.59
CA PRO A 952 -24.95 -9.36 46.88
C PRO A 952 -26.42 -9.00 47.09
N ILE A 953 -27.26 -9.26 46.08
CA ILE A 953 -28.72 -9.09 46.19
C ILE A 953 -29.30 -10.29 46.94
N PRO A 954 -29.81 -10.10 48.17
CA PRO A 954 -30.27 -11.22 48.96
C PRO A 954 -31.68 -11.64 48.51
N LEU A 955 -31.82 -12.91 48.15
CA LEU A 955 -33.11 -13.54 47.86
C LEU A 955 -33.80 -13.96 49.15
N LEU A 956 -35.12 -14.13 49.08
CA LEU A 956 -35.85 -14.82 50.15
C LEU A 956 -35.26 -16.24 50.32
N PRO A 957 -34.80 -16.59 51.53
CA PRO A 957 -34.32 -17.93 51.81
C PRO A 957 -35.39 -18.97 51.49
N THR A 958 -34.97 -20.16 51.06
CA THR A 958 -35.91 -21.29 50.86
C THR A 958 -36.46 -21.80 52.19
N ARG A 959 -35.71 -21.58 53.28
CA ARG A 959 -36.09 -21.91 54.65
C ARG A 959 -35.61 -20.79 55.57
N VAL A 960 -36.49 -20.36 56.45
CA VAL A 960 -36.22 -19.34 57.48
C VAL A 960 -36.43 -20.01 58.83
N ASP A 961 -35.43 -19.95 59.71
CA ASP A 961 -35.56 -20.39 61.10
C ASP A 961 -35.66 -19.12 61.99
N LEU A 962 -36.71 -19.01 62.82
CA LEU A 962 -36.98 -17.79 63.63
C LEU A 962 -35.96 -17.53 64.74
N ALA A 963 -35.13 -18.51 65.11
CA ALA A 963 -34.14 -18.39 66.17
C ALA A 963 -32.98 -17.44 65.82
N ASP A 964 -32.75 -17.19 64.52
CA ASP A 964 -31.61 -16.42 64.02
C ASP A 964 -31.90 -14.91 63.91
N HIS A 965 -33.11 -14.46 64.26
CA HIS A 965 -33.56 -13.07 64.08
C HIS A 965 -33.99 -12.43 65.42
N GLU A 966 -33.81 -11.11 65.57
CA GLU A 966 -34.28 -10.36 66.74
C GLU A 966 -35.82 -10.39 66.80
N LEU A 967 -36.35 -11.13 67.78
CA LEU A 967 -37.78 -11.32 67.97
C LEU A 967 -38.41 -10.08 68.62
N SER A 968 -39.36 -9.47 67.93
CA SER A 968 -40.15 -8.35 68.45
C SER A 968 -41.25 -8.80 69.43
N ASP A 969 -41.87 -7.84 70.14
CA ASP A 969 -43.07 -8.07 70.96
C ASP A 969 -44.33 -8.43 70.12
N ARG A 970 -44.23 -8.36 68.79
CA ARG A 970 -45.30 -8.73 67.85
C ARG A 970 -45.12 -10.15 67.32
N ILE A 971 -46.22 -10.76 66.88
CA ILE A 971 -46.25 -12.09 66.28
C ILE A 971 -45.54 -12.05 64.92
N VAL A 972 -44.47 -12.84 64.75
CA VAL A 972 -43.68 -12.88 63.52
C VAL A 972 -44.04 -14.11 62.69
N LEU A 973 -44.53 -13.91 61.46
CA LEU A 973 -44.87 -14.99 60.55
C LEU A 973 -43.66 -15.54 59.78
N GLY A 974 -42.68 -14.70 59.49
CA GLY A 974 -41.52 -15.04 58.66
C GLY A 974 -40.77 -13.79 58.20
N LEU A 975 -40.19 -13.82 57.00
CA LEU A 975 -39.51 -12.67 56.39
C LEU A 975 -40.28 -12.16 55.17
N GLU A 976 -40.29 -10.86 54.97
CA GLU A 976 -40.84 -10.24 53.77
C GLU A 976 -39.81 -10.06 52.65
N GLU A 977 -40.26 -10.10 51.39
CA GLU A 977 -39.35 -10.07 50.25
C GLU A 977 -38.61 -8.74 50.08
N ARG A 978 -39.25 -7.61 50.38
CA ARG A 978 -38.78 -6.29 49.96
C ARG A 978 -37.57 -5.77 50.75
N GLN A 979 -37.55 -5.97 52.07
CA GLN A 979 -36.43 -5.55 52.91
C GLN A 979 -35.80 -6.71 53.67
N LEU A 980 -36.30 -7.95 53.50
CA LEU A 980 -35.97 -9.10 54.36
C LEU A 980 -36.19 -8.80 55.84
N ALA A 981 -37.15 -7.91 56.12
CA ALA A 981 -37.59 -7.60 57.47
C ALA A 981 -38.56 -8.67 57.99
N PRO A 982 -38.69 -8.84 59.32
CA PRO A 982 -39.70 -9.71 59.91
C PRO A 982 -41.11 -9.32 59.46
N ALA A 983 -41.82 -10.24 58.82
CA ALA A 983 -43.22 -10.09 58.46
C ALA A 983 -44.09 -10.31 59.70
N THR A 984 -44.58 -9.23 60.30
CA THR A 984 -45.39 -9.28 61.53
C THR A 984 -46.89 -9.33 61.24
N VAL A 985 -47.64 -10.09 62.05
CA VAL A 985 -49.10 -10.15 62.02
C VAL A 985 -49.66 -9.50 63.29
N ASP A 986 -50.67 -8.64 63.15
CA ASP A 986 -51.32 -7.95 64.27
C ASP A 986 -52.82 -8.31 64.33
N PHE A 987 -53.15 -9.28 65.19
CA PHE A 987 -54.53 -9.71 65.41
C PHE A 987 -55.42 -8.69 66.12
N GLY A 988 -54.83 -7.63 66.72
CA GLY A 988 -55.59 -6.53 67.31
C GLY A 988 -56.18 -5.58 66.25
N ARG A 989 -55.52 -5.49 65.08
CA ARG A 989 -55.99 -4.73 63.92
C ARG A 989 -56.86 -5.57 62.99
N ASP A 990 -56.37 -6.74 62.61
CA ASP A 990 -57.04 -7.65 61.69
C ASP A 990 -57.37 -8.96 62.41
N THR A 991 -58.65 -9.13 62.76
CA THR A 991 -59.09 -10.15 63.72
C THR A 991 -58.91 -11.59 63.26
N HIS A 992 -58.93 -11.84 61.95
CA HIS A 992 -58.96 -13.18 61.37
C HIS A 992 -57.89 -13.36 60.28
N LEU A 993 -57.41 -14.59 60.12
CA LEU A 993 -56.43 -14.99 59.11
C LEU A 993 -56.91 -16.19 58.31
N LEU A 994 -56.93 -16.07 56.99
CA LEU A 994 -57.29 -17.14 56.05
C LEU A 994 -56.06 -17.58 55.24
N ILE A 995 -55.64 -18.83 55.37
CA ILE A 995 -54.49 -19.42 54.69
C ILE A 995 -54.99 -20.32 53.56
N LEU A 996 -54.64 -19.98 52.33
CA LEU A 996 -55.02 -20.72 51.13
C LEU A 996 -53.77 -21.26 50.42
N GLY A 997 -53.78 -22.52 50.03
CA GLY A 997 -52.70 -23.10 49.23
C GLY A 997 -52.89 -24.58 48.94
N ASP A 998 -52.19 -25.12 47.95
CA ASP A 998 -52.32 -26.52 47.53
C ASP A 998 -51.63 -27.50 48.50
N ILE A 999 -51.63 -28.78 48.16
CA ILE A 999 -50.99 -29.84 48.95
C ILE A 999 -49.49 -29.52 49.13
N GLU A 1000 -48.96 -29.79 50.33
CA GLU A 1000 -47.53 -29.65 50.67
C GLU A 1000 -46.92 -28.24 50.51
N CYS A 1001 -47.73 -27.18 50.37
CA CYS A 1001 -47.21 -25.82 50.26
C CYS A 1001 -46.77 -25.17 51.60
N GLY A 1002 -47.04 -25.83 52.74
CA GLY A 1002 -46.63 -25.35 54.07
C GLY A 1002 -47.72 -24.81 54.99
N LYS A 1003 -49.02 -24.96 54.66
CA LYS A 1003 -50.16 -24.44 55.48
C LYS A 1003 -50.08 -24.81 56.96
N THR A 1004 -49.94 -26.10 57.25
CA THR A 1004 -49.82 -26.61 58.62
C THR A 1004 -48.55 -26.09 59.32
N ALA A 1005 -47.46 -25.93 58.59
CA ALA A 1005 -46.23 -25.34 59.14
C ALA A 1005 -46.46 -23.87 59.52
N THR A 1006 -47.18 -23.12 58.70
CA THR A 1006 -47.63 -21.75 59.01
C THR A 1006 -48.47 -21.70 60.28
N ILE A 1007 -49.45 -22.59 60.43
CA ILE A 1007 -50.26 -22.67 61.65
C ILE A 1007 -49.37 -22.98 62.87
N ARG A 1008 -48.45 -23.93 62.74
CA ARG A 1008 -47.52 -24.29 63.82
C ARG A 1008 -46.66 -23.10 64.25
N THR A 1009 -46.13 -22.35 63.28
CA THR A 1009 -45.38 -21.11 63.54
C THR A 1009 -46.23 -20.10 64.30
N LEU A 1010 -47.46 -19.86 63.84
CA LEU A 1010 -48.39 -18.94 64.50
C LEU A 1010 -48.73 -19.36 65.93
N CYS A 1011 -49.02 -20.64 66.17
CA CYS A 1011 -49.32 -21.15 67.52
C CYS A 1011 -48.14 -20.92 68.48
N ARG A 1012 -46.90 -21.21 68.04
CA ARG A 1012 -45.70 -20.99 68.85
C ARG A 1012 -45.44 -19.51 69.11
N GLU A 1013 -45.64 -18.66 68.12
CA GLU A 1013 -45.48 -17.21 68.28
C GLU A 1013 -46.54 -16.60 69.20
N ILE A 1014 -47.80 -17.06 69.14
CA ILE A 1014 -48.85 -16.62 70.07
C ILE A 1014 -48.46 -16.97 71.51
N MET A 1015 -48.00 -18.20 71.76
CA MET A 1015 -47.52 -18.61 73.10
C MET A 1015 -46.29 -17.83 73.56
N ARG A 1016 -45.42 -17.42 72.63
CA ARG A 1016 -44.25 -16.58 72.92
C ARG A 1016 -44.64 -15.17 73.32
N THR A 1017 -45.61 -14.56 72.63
CA THR A 1017 -46.01 -13.16 72.84
C THR A 1017 -47.09 -12.98 73.92
N ALA A 1018 -47.86 -14.02 74.25
CA ALA A 1018 -48.99 -13.95 75.17
C ALA A 1018 -48.96 -15.06 76.23
N THR A 1019 -49.24 -14.67 77.47
CA THR A 1019 -49.38 -15.60 78.60
C THR A 1019 -50.68 -16.42 78.50
N PRO A 1020 -50.80 -17.56 79.21
CA PRO A 1020 -52.03 -18.37 79.23
C PRO A 1020 -53.29 -17.59 79.69
N SER A 1021 -53.10 -16.53 80.48
CA SER A 1021 -54.17 -15.62 80.92
C SER A 1021 -54.60 -14.61 79.86
N GLN A 1022 -53.79 -14.38 78.84
CA GLN A 1022 -54.04 -13.43 77.76
C GLN A 1022 -54.52 -14.09 76.48
N ALA A 1023 -54.10 -15.33 76.18
CA ALA A 1023 -54.51 -16.05 74.97
C ALA A 1023 -54.79 -17.53 75.27
N ARG A 1024 -55.92 -18.03 74.74
CA ARG A 1024 -56.28 -19.45 74.74
C ARG A 1024 -56.54 -19.96 73.33
N LEU A 1025 -55.96 -21.10 72.99
CA LEU A 1025 -56.05 -21.71 71.66
C LEU A 1025 -57.01 -22.91 71.66
N PHE A 1026 -57.96 -22.90 70.74
CA PHE A 1026 -58.83 -24.03 70.41
C PHE A 1026 -58.43 -24.59 69.06
N ILE A 1027 -57.93 -25.82 69.01
CA ILE A 1027 -57.36 -26.41 67.79
C ILE A 1027 -58.32 -27.43 67.21
N ILE A 1028 -58.63 -27.28 65.93
CA ILE A 1028 -59.42 -28.21 65.14
C ILE A 1028 -58.49 -28.77 64.06
N ASP A 1029 -58.13 -30.04 64.22
CA ASP A 1029 -57.10 -30.69 63.41
C ASP A 1029 -57.46 -32.17 63.23
N PHE A 1030 -58.13 -32.49 62.13
CA PHE A 1030 -58.59 -33.86 61.85
C PHE A 1030 -57.46 -34.80 61.42
N ARG A 1031 -56.31 -34.26 60.98
CA ARG A 1031 -55.13 -35.05 60.56
C ARG A 1031 -54.09 -35.23 61.65
N ARG A 1032 -54.27 -34.57 62.80
CA ARG A 1032 -53.40 -34.66 63.99
C ARG A 1032 -51.98 -34.16 63.73
N THR A 1033 -51.82 -33.19 62.83
CA THR A 1033 -50.55 -32.60 62.44
C THR A 1033 -50.01 -31.52 63.40
N LEU A 1034 -50.88 -31.03 64.30
CA LEU A 1034 -50.61 -30.02 65.33
C LEU A 1034 -50.57 -30.61 66.75
N LEU A 1035 -50.61 -31.93 66.89
CA LEU A 1035 -50.56 -32.60 68.18
C LEU A 1035 -49.24 -32.30 68.90
N GLY A 1036 -49.30 -31.78 70.14
CA GLY A 1036 -48.10 -31.45 70.93
C GLY A 1036 -47.42 -30.13 70.56
N VAL A 1037 -48.02 -29.31 69.68
CA VAL A 1037 -47.50 -27.98 69.34
C VAL A 1037 -47.79 -26.94 70.42
N VAL A 1038 -48.95 -27.02 71.07
CA VAL A 1038 -49.43 -26.04 72.07
C VAL A 1038 -49.32 -26.64 73.46
N GLU A 1039 -48.79 -25.86 74.40
CA GLU A 1039 -48.64 -26.25 75.80
C GLU A 1039 -50.01 -26.45 76.47
N PRO A 1040 -50.14 -27.39 77.44
CA PRO A 1040 -51.42 -27.68 78.09
C PRO A 1040 -52.12 -26.46 78.70
N ASP A 1041 -51.37 -25.47 79.18
CA ASP A 1041 -51.90 -24.28 79.86
C ASP A 1041 -52.56 -23.28 78.90
N HIS A 1042 -52.09 -23.19 77.65
CA HIS A 1042 -52.68 -22.36 76.60
C HIS A 1042 -53.78 -23.08 75.81
N LEU A 1043 -53.92 -24.41 75.97
CA LEU A 1043 -54.88 -25.22 75.22
C LEU A 1043 -56.29 -25.15 75.84
N GLY A 1044 -57.21 -24.45 75.19
CA GLY A 1044 -58.63 -24.39 75.56
C GLY A 1044 -59.41 -25.65 75.14
N GLY A 1045 -58.95 -26.34 74.11
CA GLY A 1045 -59.50 -27.62 73.67
C GLY A 1045 -58.94 -28.09 72.33
N TYR A 1046 -58.93 -29.40 72.11
CA TYR A 1046 -58.40 -30.02 70.89
C TYR A 1046 -59.43 -30.97 70.27
N ALA A 1047 -59.79 -30.74 69.01
CA ALA A 1047 -60.74 -31.54 68.25
C ALA A 1047 -60.05 -32.30 67.12
N ALA A 1048 -59.80 -33.60 67.35
CA ALA A 1048 -59.17 -34.51 66.38
C ALA A 1048 -60.15 -35.14 65.37
N SER A 1049 -61.46 -34.90 65.52
CA SER A 1049 -62.52 -35.50 64.71
C SER A 1049 -63.80 -34.66 64.78
N ALA A 1050 -64.74 -34.88 63.86
CA ALA A 1050 -66.03 -34.20 63.85
C ALA A 1050 -66.84 -34.41 65.15
N ALA A 1051 -66.74 -35.59 65.77
CA ALA A 1051 -67.40 -35.87 67.05
C ALA A 1051 -66.78 -35.08 68.21
N ALA A 1052 -65.44 -34.99 68.26
CA ALA A 1052 -64.73 -34.18 69.26
C ALA A 1052 -65.05 -32.68 69.08
N LEU A 1053 -65.16 -32.22 67.83
CA LEU A 1053 -65.59 -30.86 67.51
C LEU A 1053 -67.03 -30.60 67.99
N GLY A 1054 -67.95 -31.55 67.77
CA GLY A 1054 -69.32 -31.46 68.26
C GLY A 1054 -69.44 -31.37 69.78
N ALA A 1055 -68.50 -31.96 70.52
CA ALA A 1055 -68.43 -31.87 71.98
C ALA A 1055 -67.78 -30.56 72.48
N LEU A 1056 -66.78 -30.05 71.77
CA LEU A 1056 -66.03 -28.84 72.14
C LEU A 1056 -66.80 -27.55 71.80
N LEU A 1057 -67.48 -27.52 70.65
CA LEU A 1057 -68.11 -26.32 70.12
C LEU A 1057 -69.18 -25.69 71.05
N PRO A 1058 -70.07 -26.44 71.73
CA PRO A 1058 -71.03 -25.85 72.66
C PRO A 1058 -70.38 -25.05 73.80
N ALA A 1059 -69.26 -25.54 74.35
CA ALA A 1059 -68.54 -24.84 75.42
C ALA A 1059 -67.87 -23.55 74.92
N LEU A 1060 -67.36 -23.56 73.70
CA LEU A 1060 -66.82 -22.37 73.04
C LEU A 1060 -67.91 -21.32 72.77
N LEU A 1061 -69.07 -21.73 72.22
CA LEU A 1061 -70.18 -20.83 71.95
C LEU A 1061 -70.77 -20.22 73.23
N ASP A 1062 -70.85 -20.98 74.32
CA ASP A 1062 -71.27 -20.49 75.64
C ASP A 1062 -70.26 -19.50 76.26
N MET A 1063 -68.98 -19.59 75.89
CA MET A 1063 -67.98 -18.59 76.27
C MET A 1063 -68.16 -17.28 75.47
N LEU A 1064 -68.43 -17.38 74.17
CA LEU A 1064 -68.64 -16.23 73.29
C LEU A 1064 -69.96 -15.50 73.59
N SER A 1065 -71.04 -16.24 73.83
CA SER A 1065 -72.35 -15.68 74.16
C SER A 1065 -72.32 -14.83 75.43
N ARG A 1066 -71.58 -15.27 76.46
CA ARG A 1066 -71.39 -14.52 77.71
C ARG A 1066 -70.56 -13.24 77.55
N ARG A 1067 -69.77 -13.15 76.49
CA ARG A 1067 -68.96 -11.96 76.18
C ARG A 1067 -69.71 -10.95 75.30
N LEU A 1068 -70.88 -11.28 74.77
CA LEU A 1068 -71.66 -10.35 73.95
C LEU A 1068 -71.94 -9.05 74.72
N PRO A 1069 -71.78 -7.88 74.08
CA PRO A 1069 -72.09 -6.61 74.72
C PRO A 1069 -73.55 -6.60 75.22
N PRO A 1070 -73.81 -6.33 76.51
CA PRO A 1070 -75.17 -6.14 76.99
C PRO A 1070 -75.78 -4.86 76.38
N PRO A 1071 -77.13 -4.77 76.28
CA PRO A 1071 -77.80 -3.64 75.63
C PRO A 1071 -77.54 -2.28 76.31
N ASP A 1072 -77.14 -2.25 77.58
CA ASP A 1072 -76.95 -1.03 78.38
C ASP A 1072 -75.48 -0.54 78.45
N ILE A 1073 -74.63 -0.95 77.50
CA ILE A 1073 -73.19 -0.66 77.54
C ILE A 1073 -72.83 0.79 77.14
N THR A 1074 -71.89 1.40 77.86
CA THR A 1074 -71.37 2.73 77.52
C THR A 1074 -70.32 2.68 76.41
N GLN A 1075 -70.15 3.78 75.65
CA GLN A 1075 -69.15 3.87 74.56
C GLN A 1075 -67.70 3.64 75.05
N THR A 1076 -67.37 4.10 76.27
CA THR A 1076 -66.05 3.89 76.89
C THR A 1076 -65.84 2.41 77.20
N GLN A 1077 -66.84 1.74 77.79
CA GLN A 1077 -66.78 0.31 78.07
C GLN A 1077 -66.65 -0.51 76.79
N LEU A 1078 -67.36 -0.14 75.72
CA LEU A 1078 -67.26 -0.79 74.40
C LEU A 1078 -65.83 -0.70 73.83
N ARG A 1079 -65.19 0.48 73.93
CA ARG A 1079 -63.82 0.70 73.45
C ARG A 1079 -62.76 -0.03 74.27
N GLU A 1080 -62.94 -0.09 75.59
CA GLU A 1080 -61.97 -0.68 76.52
C GLU A 1080 -62.19 -2.18 76.78
N ARG A 1081 -63.28 -2.77 76.26
CA ARG A 1081 -63.68 -4.17 76.50
C ARG A 1081 -63.88 -4.52 77.99
N SER A 1082 -64.32 -3.56 78.81
CA SER A 1082 -64.30 -3.69 80.27
C SER A 1082 -65.48 -4.44 80.90
N TRP A 1083 -66.48 -4.90 80.10
CA TRP A 1083 -67.64 -5.66 80.62
C TRP A 1083 -67.37 -7.16 80.76
N TRP A 1084 -66.26 -7.66 80.21
CA TRP A 1084 -65.78 -9.01 80.42
C TRP A 1084 -64.28 -9.00 80.70
N SER A 1085 -63.79 -10.07 81.34
CA SER A 1085 -62.35 -10.28 81.55
C SER A 1085 -62.00 -11.73 81.24
N GLY A 1086 -60.81 -11.94 80.70
CA GLY A 1086 -60.32 -13.26 80.33
C GLY A 1086 -59.39 -13.22 79.11
N PRO A 1087 -58.88 -14.38 78.68
CA PRO A 1087 -57.99 -14.47 77.53
C PRO A 1087 -58.75 -14.26 76.22
N ASP A 1088 -58.05 -13.72 75.22
CA ASP A 1088 -58.46 -13.76 73.82
C ASP A 1088 -58.49 -15.22 73.34
N ILE A 1089 -59.47 -15.54 72.51
CA ILE A 1089 -59.80 -16.87 72.04
C ILE A 1089 -59.32 -17.01 70.60
N TYR A 1090 -58.32 -17.86 70.38
CA TYR A 1090 -57.81 -18.20 69.05
C TYR A 1090 -58.36 -19.55 68.62
N VAL A 1091 -59.27 -19.55 67.66
CA VAL A 1091 -59.79 -20.76 67.04
C VAL A 1091 -58.95 -21.06 65.80
N VAL A 1092 -58.22 -22.16 65.85
CA VAL A 1092 -57.29 -22.59 64.80
C VAL A 1092 -57.88 -23.80 64.10
N VAL A 1093 -58.10 -23.70 62.79
CA VAL A 1093 -58.68 -24.76 61.97
C VAL A 1093 -57.69 -25.14 60.87
N ASP A 1094 -57.12 -26.33 60.96
CA ASP A 1094 -56.34 -26.92 59.86
C ASP A 1094 -57.25 -27.77 58.96
N ASP A 1095 -56.91 -27.84 57.67
CA ASP A 1095 -57.67 -28.58 56.64
C ASP A 1095 -59.19 -28.33 56.66
N TYR A 1096 -59.61 -27.06 56.58
CA TYR A 1096 -61.02 -26.66 56.60
C TYR A 1096 -61.89 -27.38 55.55
N ASP A 1097 -61.31 -27.74 54.39
CA ASP A 1097 -62.00 -28.52 53.36
C ASP A 1097 -62.47 -29.91 53.84
N MET A 1098 -61.80 -30.50 54.84
CA MET A 1098 -62.25 -31.74 55.48
C MET A 1098 -63.34 -31.49 56.54
N VAL A 1099 -63.31 -30.33 57.21
CA VAL A 1099 -64.33 -29.94 58.20
C VAL A 1099 -65.64 -29.56 57.51
N ALA A 1100 -65.55 -28.89 56.36
CA ALA A 1100 -66.69 -28.42 55.56
C ALA A 1100 -67.24 -29.47 54.57
N GLY A 1101 -66.71 -30.70 54.54
CA GLY A 1101 -67.13 -31.76 53.61
C GLY A 1101 -68.54 -32.34 53.84
N GLY A 1102 -69.21 -31.96 54.94
CA GLY A 1102 -70.57 -32.38 55.31
C GLY A 1102 -71.40 -31.22 55.87
N VAL A 1103 -72.21 -31.45 56.91
CA VAL A 1103 -72.84 -30.34 57.66
C VAL A 1103 -71.75 -29.63 58.45
N ASN A 1104 -71.41 -28.41 58.02
CA ASN A 1104 -70.36 -27.62 58.66
C ASN A 1104 -70.78 -27.19 60.08
N PRO A 1105 -70.18 -27.73 61.15
CA PRO A 1105 -70.55 -27.36 62.51
C PRO A 1105 -70.13 -25.93 62.85
N LEU A 1106 -69.12 -25.38 62.17
CA LEU A 1106 -68.59 -24.05 62.41
C LEU A 1106 -69.48 -22.92 61.90
N THR A 1107 -70.53 -23.22 61.12
CA THR A 1107 -71.53 -22.23 60.70
C THR A 1107 -72.17 -21.51 61.89
N ARG A 1108 -72.24 -22.15 63.07
CA ARG A 1108 -72.76 -21.52 64.30
C ARG A 1108 -71.87 -20.40 64.85
N VAL A 1109 -70.59 -20.35 64.47
CA VAL A 1109 -69.66 -19.30 64.88
C VAL A 1109 -69.87 -18.01 64.08
N VAL A 1110 -70.50 -18.10 62.89
CA VAL A 1110 -70.73 -16.95 61.98
C VAL A 1110 -71.47 -15.81 62.66
N GLU A 1111 -72.45 -16.11 63.52
CA GLU A 1111 -73.23 -15.12 64.28
C GLU A 1111 -72.35 -14.21 65.17
N TYR A 1112 -71.18 -14.69 65.58
CA TYR A 1112 -70.26 -13.97 66.46
C TYR A 1112 -69.14 -13.24 65.71
N LEU A 1113 -68.93 -13.51 64.42
CA LEU A 1113 -67.85 -12.91 63.63
C LEU A 1113 -67.96 -11.38 63.50
N PRO A 1114 -69.14 -10.77 63.28
CA PRO A 1114 -69.27 -9.31 63.26
C PRO A 1114 -68.83 -8.64 64.57
N HIS A 1115 -68.96 -9.36 65.69
CA HIS A 1115 -68.60 -8.91 67.04
C HIS A 1115 -67.22 -9.42 67.49
N ALA A 1116 -66.46 -10.09 66.62
CA ALA A 1116 -65.25 -10.81 67.02
C ALA A 1116 -64.20 -9.92 67.71
N ARG A 1117 -64.08 -8.66 67.28
CA ARG A 1117 -63.19 -7.67 67.91
C ARG A 1117 -63.61 -7.37 69.36
N ASP A 1118 -64.89 -7.35 69.67
CA ASP A 1118 -65.39 -7.02 71.01
C ASP A 1118 -65.31 -8.24 71.95
N LEU A 1119 -65.42 -9.44 71.39
CA LEU A 1119 -65.38 -10.72 72.11
C LEU A 1119 -63.96 -11.24 72.37
N GLY A 1120 -62.95 -10.64 71.72
CA GLY A 1120 -61.59 -11.17 71.70
C GLY A 1120 -61.49 -12.51 70.94
N LEU A 1121 -62.30 -12.69 69.89
CA LEU A 1121 -62.34 -13.92 69.09
C LEU A 1121 -61.47 -13.74 67.84
N HIS A 1122 -60.48 -14.61 67.67
CA HIS A 1122 -59.63 -14.70 66.49
C HIS A 1122 -59.83 -16.03 65.79
N LEU A 1123 -59.93 -16.01 64.46
CA LEU A 1123 -60.16 -17.22 63.66
C LEU A 1123 -59.03 -17.36 62.65
N ILE A 1124 -58.30 -18.48 62.73
CA ILE A 1124 -57.20 -18.82 61.84
C ILE A 1124 -57.62 -20.08 61.08
N VAL A 1125 -57.87 -19.96 59.78
CA VAL A 1125 -58.39 -21.04 58.95
C VAL A 1125 -57.40 -21.37 57.84
N ALA A 1126 -56.92 -22.60 57.77
CA ALA A 1126 -56.20 -23.12 56.61
C ALA A 1126 -57.09 -24.01 55.76
N ARG A 1127 -57.03 -23.82 54.44
CA ARG A 1127 -57.79 -24.62 53.47
C ARG A 1127 -56.93 -24.91 52.24
N ARG A 1128 -57.17 -26.06 51.60
CA ARG A 1128 -56.67 -26.30 50.25
C ARG A 1128 -57.16 -25.23 49.25
N SER A 1129 -56.35 -24.82 48.27
CA SER A 1129 -56.79 -23.89 47.22
C SER A 1129 -57.76 -24.53 46.22
N GLY A 1130 -57.63 -25.83 45.95
CA GLY A 1130 -58.51 -26.57 45.05
C GLY A 1130 -59.99 -26.39 45.42
N GLY A 1131 -60.80 -25.90 44.48
CA GLY A 1131 -62.21 -25.60 44.69
C GLY A 1131 -62.51 -24.45 45.65
N ALA A 1132 -61.53 -23.61 46.01
CA ALA A 1132 -61.70 -22.48 46.92
C ALA A 1132 -62.66 -21.43 46.38
N ALA A 1133 -62.66 -21.18 45.06
CA ALA A 1133 -63.58 -20.24 44.43
C ALA A 1133 -65.06 -20.56 44.73
N ARG A 1134 -65.42 -21.87 44.80
CA ARG A 1134 -66.77 -22.30 45.19
C ARG A 1134 -66.96 -22.28 46.71
N ALA A 1135 -65.95 -22.67 47.48
CA ALA A 1135 -66.06 -22.71 48.93
C ALA A 1135 -66.06 -21.33 49.59
N LEU A 1136 -65.60 -20.27 48.92
CA LEU A 1136 -65.75 -18.89 49.40
C LEU A 1136 -67.21 -18.42 49.47
N PHE A 1137 -68.17 -19.19 48.95
CA PHE A 1137 -69.60 -18.99 49.16
C PHE A 1137 -70.15 -19.73 50.40
N ASP A 1138 -69.33 -20.55 51.07
CA ASP A 1138 -69.67 -21.11 52.38
C ASP A 1138 -69.84 -19.97 53.40
N PRO A 1139 -70.88 -19.99 54.26
CA PRO A 1139 -71.21 -18.85 55.12
C PRO A 1139 -70.06 -18.34 56.00
N LEU A 1140 -69.20 -19.24 56.50
CA LEU A 1140 -68.07 -18.85 57.34
C LEU A 1140 -66.98 -18.14 56.53
N LEU A 1141 -66.59 -18.72 55.38
CA LEU A 1141 -65.56 -18.14 54.53
C LEU A 1141 -66.03 -16.85 53.83
N ALA A 1142 -67.32 -16.77 53.49
CA ALA A 1142 -67.94 -15.56 52.96
C ALA A 1142 -67.87 -14.42 53.98
N GLU A 1143 -68.28 -14.66 55.22
CA GLU A 1143 -68.21 -13.64 56.28
C GLU A 1143 -66.77 -13.23 56.60
N LEU A 1144 -65.82 -14.18 56.61
CA LEU A 1144 -64.39 -13.86 56.78
C LEU A 1144 -63.85 -12.96 55.66
N ARG A 1145 -64.27 -13.22 54.41
CA ARG A 1145 -63.88 -12.39 53.26
C ARG A 1145 -64.51 -11.00 53.36
N ASP A 1146 -65.80 -10.93 53.67
CA ASP A 1146 -66.59 -9.69 53.66
C ASP A 1146 -66.24 -8.78 54.86
N SER A 1147 -65.85 -9.37 56.01
CA SER A 1147 -65.30 -8.64 57.17
C SER A 1147 -63.87 -8.10 56.95
N GLY A 1148 -63.22 -8.47 55.85
CA GLY A 1148 -61.89 -7.99 55.47
C GLY A 1148 -60.75 -8.64 56.25
N CYS A 1149 -60.75 -9.97 56.38
CA CYS A 1149 -59.67 -10.72 57.04
C CYS A 1149 -58.31 -10.59 56.33
N MET A 1150 -57.23 -10.85 57.07
CA MET A 1150 -55.92 -11.08 56.46
C MET A 1150 -55.97 -12.41 55.69
N ALA A 1151 -55.32 -12.45 54.54
CA ALA A 1151 -55.20 -13.67 53.76
C ALA A 1151 -53.75 -13.97 53.40
N LEU A 1152 -53.30 -15.20 53.64
CA LEU A 1152 -52.02 -15.71 53.16
C LEU A 1152 -52.27 -16.65 51.98
N MET A 1153 -51.94 -16.18 50.78
CA MET A 1153 -52.01 -16.98 49.56
C MET A 1153 -50.67 -17.67 49.33
N MET A 1154 -50.58 -18.97 49.61
CA MET A 1154 -49.40 -19.80 49.33
C MET A 1154 -49.47 -20.36 47.90
N SER A 1155 -48.58 -21.30 47.57
CA SER A 1155 -48.55 -22.00 46.28
C SER A 1155 -49.93 -22.56 45.89
N ALA A 1156 -50.43 -22.20 44.71
CA ALA A 1156 -51.74 -22.63 44.19
C ALA A 1156 -51.79 -22.54 42.65
N ASN A 1157 -52.74 -23.23 42.02
CA ASN A 1157 -52.83 -23.30 40.56
C ASN A 1157 -53.40 -21.98 39.99
N PRO A 1158 -52.76 -21.35 38.98
CA PRO A 1158 -53.30 -20.16 38.32
C PRO A 1158 -54.72 -20.29 37.76
N GLU A 1159 -55.16 -21.51 37.43
CA GLU A 1159 -56.52 -21.79 36.94
C GLU A 1159 -57.62 -21.58 38.00
N ASP A 1160 -57.27 -21.51 39.30
CA ASP A 1160 -58.23 -21.30 40.40
C ASP A 1160 -58.86 -19.89 40.39
N GLY A 1161 -58.33 -18.95 39.59
CA GLY A 1161 -58.77 -17.55 39.53
C GLY A 1161 -58.40 -16.74 40.78
N PRO A 1162 -58.68 -15.42 40.81
CA PRO A 1162 -58.41 -14.60 41.99
C PRO A 1162 -59.35 -15.01 43.14
N LEU A 1163 -58.79 -15.60 44.20
CA LEU A 1163 -59.57 -16.10 45.34
C LEU A 1163 -59.85 -14.98 46.37
N ILE A 1164 -58.84 -14.18 46.71
CA ILE A 1164 -58.96 -13.07 47.67
C ILE A 1164 -58.16 -11.87 47.13
N GLY A 1165 -58.81 -10.71 47.05
CA GLY A 1165 -58.23 -9.52 46.43
C GLY A 1165 -58.04 -9.67 44.92
N SER A 1166 -57.06 -8.95 44.34
CA SER A 1166 -56.76 -9.03 42.90
C SER A 1166 -55.53 -9.88 42.57
N VAL A 1167 -55.02 -10.66 43.53
CA VAL A 1167 -53.83 -11.50 43.37
C VAL A 1167 -54.24 -12.80 42.68
N ARG A 1168 -53.60 -13.10 41.55
CA ARG A 1168 -53.75 -14.41 40.90
C ARG A 1168 -52.85 -15.44 41.59
N PRO A 1169 -53.37 -16.63 41.92
CA PRO A 1169 -52.55 -17.71 42.45
C PRO A 1169 -51.43 -18.10 41.47
N ALA A 1170 -50.29 -18.51 42.01
CA ALA A 1170 -49.15 -18.98 41.24
C ALA A 1170 -48.48 -20.15 41.96
N PRO A 1171 -47.79 -21.04 41.23
CA PRO A 1171 -46.97 -22.06 41.84
C PRO A 1171 -45.78 -21.39 42.54
N LEU A 1172 -45.69 -21.56 43.85
CA LEU A 1172 -44.64 -21.01 44.71
C LEU A 1172 -43.88 -22.13 45.44
N PRO A 1173 -42.62 -21.92 45.84
CA PRO A 1173 -41.90 -22.82 46.74
C PRO A 1173 -42.64 -23.01 48.09
N PRO A 1174 -42.44 -24.14 48.78
CA PRO A 1174 -43.02 -24.36 50.10
C PRO A 1174 -42.68 -23.24 51.10
N GLY A 1175 -43.66 -22.81 51.88
CA GLY A 1175 -43.53 -21.70 52.83
C GLY A 1175 -43.60 -20.30 52.21
N ARG A 1176 -43.51 -20.17 50.88
CA ARG A 1176 -43.67 -18.87 50.21
C ARG A 1176 -45.14 -18.57 49.95
N GLY A 1177 -45.53 -17.32 50.21
CA GLY A 1177 -46.89 -16.86 49.95
C GLY A 1177 -46.99 -15.34 49.88
N THR A 1178 -48.12 -14.84 49.39
CA THR A 1178 -48.48 -13.43 49.40
C THR A 1178 -49.42 -13.16 50.57
N LEU A 1179 -48.98 -12.35 51.53
CA LEU A 1179 -49.80 -11.83 52.61
C LEU A 1179 -50.58 -10.61 52.11
N ILE A 1180 -51.90 -10.67 52.25
CA ILE A 1180 -52.86 -9.65 51.84
C ILE A 1180 -53.52 -9.10 53.10
N THR A 1181 -53.41 -7.80 53.31
CA THR A 1181 -53.97 -7.09 54.48
C THR A 1181 -55.20 -6.28 54.10
N ARG A 1182 -56.02 -5.89 55.08
CA ARG A 1182 -57.31 -5.18 54.89
C ARG A 1182 -57.20 -3.86 54.12
N GLY A 1183 -56.03 -3.22 54.10
CA GLY A 1183 -55.75 -1.99 53.35
C GLY A 1183 -55.40 -2.21 51.86
N GLY A 1184 -55.48 -3.44 51.35
CA GLY A 1184 -55.03 -3.80 50.00
C GLY A 1184 -53.50 -3.93 49.88
N GLY A 1185 -52.77 -3.80 50.99
CA GLY A 1185 -51.33 -4.03 51.06
C GLY A 1185 -51.03 -5.49 50.76
N ARG A 1186 -50.09 -5.72 49.84
CA ARG A 1186 -49.64 -7.03 49.40
C ARG A 1186 -48.16 -7.16 49.68
N GLN A 1187 -47.79 -8.27 50.30
CA GLN A 1187 -46.41 -8.50 50.69
C GLN A 1187 -46.08 -9.96 50.43
N SER A 1188 -45.10 -10.20 49.57
CA SER A 1188 -44.54 -11.54 49.40
C SER A 1188 -43.73 -11.87 50.65
N VAL A 1189 -44.00 -13.03 51.24
CA VAL A 1189 -43.41 -13.48 52.50
C VAL A 1189 -42.93 -14.92 52.38
N GLN A 1190 -41.80 -15.22 53.02
CA GLN A 1190 -41.38 -16.58 53.32
C GLN A 1190 -41.72 -16.86 54.77
N VAL A 1191 -42.71 -17.73 54.99
CA VAL A 1191 -43.11 -18.18 56.32
C VAL A 1191 -41.95 -18.94 56.96
N ALA A 1192 -41.72 -18.68 58.25
CA ALA A 1192 -40.71 -19.40 59.00
C ALA A 1192 -41.06 -20.87 59.15
N TRP A 1193 -40.05 -21.71 59.03
CA TRP A 1193 -40.17 -23.14 59.22
C TRP A 1193 -40.20 -23.47 60.71
N SER A 1194 -41.14 -24.34 61.07
CA SER A 1194 -41.36 -24.77 62.45
C SER A 1194 -41.37 -26.29 62.48
N PRO A 1195 -40.38 -26.94 63.12
CA PRO A 1195 -40.26 -28.39 63.09
C PRO A 1195 -41.47 -29.06 63.73
N PRO A 1196 -41.91 -30.23 63.22
CA PRO A 1196 -42.95 -31.00 63.89
C PRO A 1196 -42.48 -31.39 65.30
N PRO A 1197 -43.39 -31.43 66.28
CA PRO A 1197 -43.09 -31.86 67.64
C PRO A 1197 -42.66 -33.33 67.71
#